data_AF-A0A7W6LV01-F1
#
_entry.id   AF-A0A7W6LV01-F1
#
_cell.length_a   1.000
_cell.length_b   1.000
_cell.length_c   1.000
_cell.angle_alpha   90.00
_cell.angle_beta   90.00
_cell.angle_gamma   90.00
#
_symmetry.space_group_name_H-M   'P 1'
#
loop_
_entity.id
_entity.type
_entity.pdbx_description
1 polymer ?
#
loop_
_entity_poly.entity_id
_entity_poly.type
_entity_poly.pdbx_seq_one_letter_code
_entity_poly.pdbx_strand_id
1 'polypeptide(L)'
;MREHTTESVQHFSNIAMVRRTLKGASALAMAGVMLMSASAIAQTNEDGEKKQGAASAADIVVVGTRASLQSAINRKKAANTVVDSIVADDIASFPDKNIGDSLARITGVQLSREFGEGNQISIRGVEPDLNRVEINGVSQVSATGTRAGDFREIAAELVKSIDVYKGYAVDLTEGGIGGTVRVETRKPLELKDPLISMVASGQHLDLTETWKPRLTFFAGAPKFLIDGLGILVNATYSDVDTRQDYISNTNWSRLADFDHSTEKTVANPLYANYNSYESCAGVGGATTAAATANRLACETQFFDWAPTVPRYRQWVRNDKRISGDVTLQYQVAPNFRAYANAQINLRNQKLQDTNYSVDLTRIERFNLDQQLAAGLNGATSRRRVQQGTSTVNENHVVTGLTTALNAVNIGTAANPNWNGAANIVGVQRRDFSYDQDSKYFSGGFTWEPNSRLKIDVMASHATAHTDQQTNLISLGTSVSGISIDRNNDQGLPVFSFPSNFDPSDPAVYADFTRTGANGQVLPVYGPALQYRPGEFNNSEDQFKVDVDWEIDHPIVSKFEFGAQGRKQKFLNYAGGGSVLLDPTTMTYQSSANVSYTTNIVDNPTQVRNGNTWYMTPAQYTALIGAIGGTTGGAPLFSGLKGAPSGIPSGIAFPNFNAEELAKFYDLSGFDHDLVREADGFPQVPSAKVDETVLSGYVMADIDTEIFGMRLTGNGGVRWTHTKDTGLGTNVSRVTRFNSTGGTETVVLAAQAVTISNTYTDILPAFNANLELARDLFLRANWAKNLARPRPTDLVPNINCLDDTTITGTDDTCTAGNPDLKPYRADQWEVNLAWYPNADTMLSLGYWKKYESSFVIPNVVRNGVDLFKDGSSYTVRQPVNGFGALLDGIEANVQTAFTFLPKPFDGFGASANFSYSRALRTNLTNSATGTELKEYPGMSKYTYNASVFYDKDWLNFRLSYNKRSKWLATVIDANNGNNPLYRKAEGYLDGKITLRFPEYHFSVFLEAQNLNKEFTKLYINKDMPVDVAYPGQRFFVGVQGKF
;
A
#
# COMPACT_ATOMS: atom_id res chain seq x y z
N MET A 1 31.92 -64.03 -3.47
CA MET A 1 31.71 -65.20 -4.34
C MET A 1 30.34 -65.77 -3.98
N ARG A 2 29.34 -65.71 -4.90
CA ARG A 2 27.96 -66.25 -4.80
C ARG A 2 27.03 -65.63 -3.71
N GLU A 3 25.92 -64.97 -4.07
CA GLU A 3 24.54 -65.47 -4.41
C GLU A 3 23.76 -65.94 -3.15
N HIS A 4 22.45 -65.67 -2.93
CA HIS A 4 21.42 -64.86 -3.60
C HIS A 4 20.21 -64.65 -2.62
N THR A 5 19.47 -63.52 -2.69
CA THR A 5 18.09 -63.29 -2.10
C THR A 5 17.92 -63.42 -0.56
N THR A 6 16.99 -62.74 0.16
CA THR A 6 15.66 -62.16 -0.17
C THR A 6 15.27 -61.03 0.81
N GLU A 7 14.38 -60.12 0.39
CA GLU A 7 13.47 -59.23 1.16
C GLU A 7 13.99 -58.24 2.25
N SER A 8 13.34 -57.07 2.27
CA SER A 8 13.65 -55.91 3.12
C SER A 8 12.75 -55.83 4.36
N VAL A 9 13.35 -55.50 5.51
CA VAL A 9 12.63 -55.34 6.78
C VAL A 9 12.09 -53.91 6.91
N GLN A 10 10.77 -53.77 7.00
CA GLN A 10 10.14 -52.60 7.62
C GLN A 10 10.28 -52.70 9.15
N HIS A 11 10.64 -51.61 9.81
CA HIS A 11 10.37 -51.46 11.24
C HIS A 11 9.85 -50.07 11.60
N PHE A 12 8.69 -50.08 12.26
CA PHE A 12 8.05 -48.92 12.89
C PHE A 12 8.76 -48.57 14.21
N SER A 13 8.72 -47.29 14.57
CA SER A 13 8.32 -46.90 15.93
C SER A 13 7.78 -45.45 15.97
N ASN A 14 6.52 -45.32 16.37
CA ASN A 14 5.87 -44.05 16.71
C ASN A 14 6.00 -43.79 18.23
N ILE A 15 5.81 -42.55 18.70
CA ILE A 15 4.69 -42.12 19.61
C ILE A 15 4.96 -40.76 20.29
N ALA A 16 3.96 -39.85 20.18
CA ALA A 16 3.62 -38.69 21.04
C ALA A 16 4.67 -37.56 21.24
N MET A 17 4.32 -36.30 21.52
CA MET A 17 3.03 -35.58 21.71
C MET A 17 3.29 -34.08 21.31
N VAL A 18 2.34 -33.19 21.00
CA VAL A 18 0.88 -33.15 21.18
C VAL A 18 0.19 -32.57 19.92
N ARG A 19 -0.95 -33.14 19.51
CA ARG A 19 -1.93 -32.50 18.62
C ARG A 19 -3.32 -33.14 18.80
N ARG A 20 -4.17 -32.52 19.63
CA ARG A 20 -5.64 -32.68 19.77
C ARG A 20 -6.11 -31.41 20.52
N THR A 21 -7.23 -30.75 20.24
CA THR A 21 -8.41 -31.08 19.40
C THR A 21 -9.13 -29.77 19.06
N LEU A 22 -9.86 -29.69 17.92
CA LEU A 22 -11.15 -28.98 17.72
C LEU A 22 -11.37 -28.53 16.25
N LYS A 23 -11.91 -29.45 15.44
CA LYS A 23 -12.88 -29.14 14.37
C LYS A 23 -13.92 -30.27 14.37
N GLY A 24 -15.21 -29.93 14.33
CA GLY A 24 -16.28 -30.92 14.20
C GLY A 24 -17.37 -30.92 15.29
N ALA A 25 -18.04 -29.79 15.52
CA ALA A 25 -19.39 -29.76 16.08
C ALA A 25 -20.13 -28.51 15.56
N SER A 26 -21.05 -28.72 14.62
CA SER A 26 -21.93 -27.67 14.11
C SER A 26 -23.21 -27.60 14.93
N ALA A 27 -23.72 -26.39 15.13
CA ALA A 27 -25.04 -26.05 15.71
C ALA A 27 -25.27 -26.35 17.22
N LEU A 28 -26.13 -25.53 17.83
CA LEU A 28 -26.56 -25.52 19.24
C LEU A 28 -25.48 -25.25 20.31
N ALA A 29 -25.17 -23.96 20.55
CA ALA A 29 -24.85 -23.41 21.88
C ALA A 29 -24.87 -21.86 21.90
N MET A 30 -25.93 -21.22 21.40
CA MET A 30 -26.10 -19.75 21.48
C MET A 30 -27.19 -19.36 22.49
N ALA A 31 -27.07 -19.89 23.71
CA ALA A 31 -27.86 -19.52 24.88
C ALA A 31 -27.11 -20.02 26.13
N GLY A 32 -26.74 -19.15 27.08
CA GLY A 32 -26.10 -19.61 28.32
C GLY A 32 -25.04 -18.73 29.00
N VAL A 33 -24.97 -17.41 28.76
CA VAL A 33 -24.23 -16.48 29.65
C VAL A 33 -25.08 -15.24 29.97
N MET A 34 -26.20 -15.48 30.64
CA MET A 34 -26.91 -14.49 31.46
C MET A 34 -27.39 -15.23 32.70
N LEU A 35 -26.74 -14.98 33.85
CA LEU A 35 -27.15 -15.23 35.23
C LEU A 35 -25.88 -15.32 36.11
N MET A 36 -25.38 -14.18 36.56
CA MET A 36 -24.73 -14.10 37.87
C MET A 36 -25.65 -13.30 38.78
N SER A 37 -26.21 -14.01 39.76
CA SER A 37 -27.18 -13.49 40.71
C SER A 37 -26.52 -12.55 41.71
N ALA A 38 -26.99 -11.30 41.76
CA ALA A 38 -26.65 -10.36 42.82
C ALA A 38 -27.32 -10.76 44.13
N SER A 39 -26.53 -11.17 45.13
CA SER A 39 -27.01 -11.34 46.50
C SER A 39 -26.98 -10.00 47.23
N ALA A 40 -28.13 -9.32 47.29
CA ALA A 40 -28.28 -8.11 48.08
C ALA A 40 -28.28 -8.44 49.58
N ILE A 41 -27.50 -7.70 50.37
CA ILE A 41 -27.71 -7.55 51.81
C ILE A 41 -27.96 -6.06 52.06
N ALA A 42 -29.19 -5.74 52.46
CA ALA A 42 -29.56 -4.43 52.96
C ALA A 42 -29.73 -4.52 54.49
N GLN A 43 -29.13 -3.57 55.21
CA GLN A 43 -29.58 -3.19 56.54
C GLN A 43 -29.64 -1.65 56.61
N THR A 44 -30.72 -1.17 57.20
CA THR A 44 -31.06 0.25 57.34
C THR A 44 -30.49 0.82 58.64
N ASN A 45 -30.17 2.13 58.66
CA ASN A 45 -30.91 3.11 59.47
C ASN A 45 -30.35 4.55 59.35
N GLU A 46 -31.26 5.46 59.00
CA GLU A 46 -31.52 6.83 59.51
C GLU A 46 -30.39 7.88 59.71
N ASP A 47 -30.49 8.92 58.85
CA ASP A 47 -30.52 10.38 59.12
C ASP A 47 -29.44 11.14 59.93
N GLY A 48 -28.94 12.20 59.27
CA GLY A 48 -28.23 13.34 59.87
C GLY A 48 -28.07 14.50 58.86
N GLU A 49 -28.63 15.67 59.16
CA GLU A 49 -28.69 16.81 58.21
C GLU A 49 -27.36 17.55 57.94
N LYS A 50 -27.21 17.98 56.67
CA LYS A 50 -26.55 19.21 56.17
C LYS A 50 -25.07 19.50 56.51
N LYS A 51 -24.27 19.60 55.44
CA LYS A 51 -23.48 20.83 55.14
C LYS A 51 -23.14 20.95 53.65
N GLN A 52 -23.30 22.16 53.10
CA GLN A 52 -22.82 22.50 51.76
C GLN A 52 -21.29 22.63 51.76
N GLY A 53 -20.62 22.04 50.77
CA GLY A 53 -19.18 22.17 50.56
C GLY A 53 -18.78 21.62 49.19
N ALA A 54 -18.02 22.43 48.45
CA ALA A 54 -17.27 22.18 47.19
C ALA A 54 -17.51 20.86 46.41
N ALA A 55 -17.77 21.01 45.10
CA ALA A 55 -17.75 19.91 44.13
C ALA A 55 -16.42 19.15 44.16
N SER A 56 -16.44 17.92 44.67
CA SER A 56 -15.29 17.03 44.80
C SER A 56 -15.72 15.55 44.74
N ALA A 57 -16.44 15.20 43.68
CA ALA A 57 -16.65 13.83 43.22
C ALA A 57 -17.01 13.91 41.73
N ALA A 58 -16.01 13.70 40.88
CA ALA A 58 -16.26 13.38 39.48
C ALA A 58 -15.98 11.88 39.36
N ASP A 59 -17.04 11.10 39.18
CA ASP A 59 -16.99 9.67 38.93
C ASP A 59 -16.11 9.35 37.70
N ILE A 60 -15.82 8.08 37.46
CA ILE A 60 -15.17 7.62 36.22
C ILE A 60 -16.19 7.71 35.08
N VAL A 61 -16.46 8.95 34.68
CA VAL A 61 -17.28 9.33 33.54
C VAL A 61 -16.45 9.22 32.27
N VAL A 62 -17.11 8.86 31.17
CA VAL A 62 -16.55 9.00 29.81
C VAL A 62 -15.93 10.39 29.67
N VAL A 63 -14.61 10.45 29.47
CA VAL A 63 -13.90 11.69 29.17
C VAL A 63 -14.39 12.17 27.81
N GLY A 64 -15.37 13.07 27.82
CA GLY A 64 -16.04 13.50 26.58
C GLY A 64 -15.06 14.15 25.59
N THR A 65 -15.45 14.20 24.32
CA THR A 65 -14.66 14.76 23.20
C THR A 65 -14.01 16.10 23.57
N ARG A 66 -14.71 16.96 24.34
CA ARG A 66 -14.19 18.21 24.90
C ARG A 66 -12.88 18.07 25.68
N ALA A 67 -12.81 17.16 26.65
CA ALA A 67 -11.63 16.99 27.50
C ALA A 67 -10.45 16.36 26.73
N SER A 68 -10.76 15.54 25.72
CA SER A 68 -9.77 15.06 24.75
C SER A 68 -9.16 16.21 23.93
N LEU A 69 -10.00 17.15 23.44
CA LEU A 69 -9.53 18.37 22.75
C LEU A 69 -8.69 19.29 23.65
N GLN A 70 -9.06 19.45 24.91
CA GLN A 70 -8.26 20.19 25.90
C GLN A 70 -6.88 19.53 26.12
N SER A 71 -6.82 18.19 26.18
CA SER A 71 -5.55 17.45 26.27
C SER A 71 -4.67 17.67 25.04
N ALA A 72 -5.25 17.59 23.84
CA ALA A 72 -4.53 17.86 22.58
C ALA A 72 -4.01 19.31 22.50
N ILE A 73 -4.82 20.30 22.91
CA ILE A 73 -4.41 21.71 23.03
C ILE A 73 -3.21 21.84 23.99
N ASN A 74 -3.30 21.25 25.17
CA ASN A 74 -2.23 21.36 26.18
C ASN A 74 -0.92 20.69 25.73
N ARG A 75 -0.99 19.54 25.05
CA ARG A 75 0.18 18.92 24.41
C ARG A 75 0.82 19.84 23.38
N LYS A 76 0.01 20.49 22.53
CA LYS A 76 0.51 21.42 21.52
C LYS A 76 1.05 22.73 22.11
N LYS A 77 0.49 23.22 23.22
CA LYS A 77 1.07 24.34 23.98
C LYS A 77 2.45 23.98 24.53
N ALA A 78 2.59 22.81 25.15
CA ALA A 78 3.80 22.35 25.82
C ALA A 78 4.87 21.75 24.88
N ALA A 79 4.56 21.48 23.61
CA ALA A 79 5.50 20.91 22.67
C ALA A 79 6.63 21.89 22.31
N ASN A 80 7.88 21.42 22.43
CA ASN A 80 9.08 22.17 22.06
C ASN A 80 9.16 22.44 20.54
N THR A 81 8.48 21.67 19.68
CA THR A 81 8.45 21.86 18.22
C THR A 81 7.01 21.84 17.68
N VAL A 82 6.84 21.99 16.35
CA VAL A 82 5.52 21.95 15.70
C VAL A 82 4.99 20.52 15.71
N VAL A 83 4.04 20.29 16.63
CA VAL A 83 3.33 19.02 16.84
C VAL A 83 1.83 19.23 16.72
N ASP A 84 1.13 18.25 16.17
CA ASP A 84 -0.32 18.08 16.31
C ASP A 84 -0.61 16.73 16.97
N SER A 85 -1.68 16.63 17.76
CA SER A 85 -1.96 15.47 18.62
C SER A 85 -3.42 15.03 18.52
N ILE A 86 -3.66 13.72 18.57
CA ILE A 86 -4.99 13.11 18.71
C ILE A 86 -4.98 12.22 19.96
N VAL A 87 -5.99 12.34 20.82
CA VAL A 87 -6.05 11.66 22.14
C VAL A 87 -7.19 10.63 22.16
N ALA A 88 -7.05 9.57 22.99
CA ALA A 88 -7.87 8.36 23.00
C ALA A 88 -9.39 8.56 22.80
N ASP A 89 -10.04 9.44 23.57
CA ASP A 89 -11.49 9.63 23.49
C ASP A 89 -11.91 10.45 22.26
N ASP A 90 -10.97 11.18 21.63
CA ASP A 90 -11.19 11.77 20.31
C ASP A 90 -11.26 10.63 19.28
N ILE A 91 -10.24 9.75 19.23
CA ILE A 91 -10.18 8.55 18.38
C ILE A 91 -11.46 7.70 18.52
N ALA A 92 -11.87 7.39 19.75
CA ALA A 92 -13.05 6.56 20.01
C ALA A 92 -14.38 7.20 19.54
N SER A 93 -14.47 8.54 19.55
CA SER A 93 -15.64 9.29 19.09
C SER A 93 -15.73 9.44 17.56
N PHE A 94 -14.68 9.07 16.82
CA PHE A 94 -14.66 9.08 15.36
C PHE A 94 -14.99 7.71 14.75
N PRO A 95 -15.40 7.68 13.47
CA PRO A 95 -15.61 6.47 12.70
C PRO A 95 -14.28 5.88 12.18
N ASP A 96 -13.32 5.66 13.08
CA ASP A 96 -11.97 5.22 12.74
C ASP A 96 -11.79 3.72 13.00
N LYS A 97 -11.49 2.95 11.95
CA LYS A 97 -11.15 1.52 12.08
C LYS A 97 -9.70 1.34 12.58
N ASN A 98 -8.82 2.28 12.25
CA ASN A 98 -7.40 2.25 12.57
C ASN A 98 -6.80 3.66 12.70
N ILE A 99 -5.56 3.72 13.19
CA ILE A 99 -4.83 4.97 13.49
C ILE A 99 -4.63 5.87 12.26
N GLY A 100 -4.52 5.30 11.05
CA GLY A 100 -4.35 6.03 9.81
C GLY A 100 -5.58 6.88 9.46
N ASP A 101 -6.79 6.34 9.66
CA ASP A 101 -8.03 7.09 9.49
C ASP A 101 -8.10 8.28 10.47
N SER A 102 -7.60 8.09 11.70
CA SER A 102 -7.46 9.17 12.68
C SER A 102 -6.53 10.28 12.21
N LEU A 103 -5.34 9.90 11.72
CA LEU A 103 -4.29 10.80 11.27
C LEU A 103 -4.68 11.70 10.09
N ALA A 104 -5.68 11.31 9.28
CA ALA A 104 -6.20 12.14 8.18
C ALA A 104 -6.77 13.50 8.62
N ARG A 105 -7.00 13.68 9.94
CA ARG A 105 -7.48 14.93 10.54
C ARG A 105 -6.37 15.90 10.91
N ILE A 106 -5.10 15.47 10.88
CA ILE A 106 -3.98 16.36 11.15
C ILE A 106 -3.68 17.22 9.91
N THR A 107 -3.39 18.51 10.11
CA THR A 107 -3.13 19.42 8.99
C THR A 107 -1.86 18.99 8.26
N GLY A 108 -1.78 19.15 6.95
CA GLY A 108 -0.65 18.69 6.15
C GLY A 108 -0.48 17.16 6.05
N VAL A 109 -1.30 16.35 6.74
CA VAL A 109 -1.28 14.89 6.63
C VAL A 109 -2.24 14.41 5.53
N GLN A 110 -1.77 13.47 4.72
CA GLN A 110 -2.46 12.93 3.56
C GLN A 110 -2.48 11.41 3.66
N LEU A 111 -3.66 10.81 3.79
CA LEU A 111 -3.83 9.37 3.96
C LEU A 111 -3.87 8.64 2.61
N SER A 112 -3.04 7.60 2.45
CA SER A 112 -3.21 6.59 1.41
C SER A 112 -4.30 5.61 1.81
N ARG A 113 -5.18 5.26 0.87
CA ARG A 113 -6.32 4.37 1.10
C ARG A 113 -6.30 3.15 0.18
N GLU A 114 -6.64 2.01 0.76
CA GLU A 114 -6.71 0.69 0.13
C GLU A 114 -8.01 0.02 0.60
N PHE A 115 -8.89 -0.39 -0.31
CA PHE A 115 -10.28 -0.81 0.02
C PHE A 115 -11.10 0.26 0.74
N GLY A 116 -10.71 1.54 0.65
CA GLY A 116 -11.29 2.65 1.39
C GLY A 116 -10.75 2.84 2.83
N GLU A 117 -9.88 1.94 3.30
CA GLU A 117 -9.23 2.06 4.62
C GLU A 117 -7.92 2.81 4.52
N GLY A 118 -7.65 3.70 5.48
CA GLY A 118 -6.30 4.21 5.70
C GLY A 118 -5.32 3.09 6.03
N ASN A 119 -4.15 3.08 5.38
CA ASN A 119 -3.06 2.13 5.71
C ASN A 119 -1.71 2.83 5.96
N GLN A 120 -1.42 3.92 5.24
CA GLN A 120 -0.15 4.65 5.29
C GLN A 120 -0.37 6.17 5.13
N ILE A 121 0.47 7.01 5.76
CA ILE A 121 0.36 8.47 5.62
C ILE A 121 1.54 9.09 4.85
N SER A 122 1.25 10.21 4.19
CA SER A 122 2.20 11.20 3.71
C SER A 122 2.09 12.46 4.57
N ILE A 123 3.22 13.07 4.94
CA ILE A 123 3.27 14.34 5.68
C ILE A 123 3.83 15.41 4.75
N ARG A 124 3.07 16.50 4.52
CA ARG A 124 3.44 17.63 3.65
C ARG A 124 3.83 17.23 2.22
N GLY A 125 3.22 16.16 1.70
CA GLY A 125 3.47 15.63 0.37
C GLY A 125 4.69 14.72 0.25
N VAL A 126 5.44 14.50 1.34
CA VAL A 126 6.55 13.54 1.40
C VAL A 126 5.98 12.13 1.53
N GLU A 127 6.49 11.19 0.73
CA GLU A 127 5.94 9.83 0.62
C GLU A 127 6.03 8.98 1.91
N PRO A 128 5.21 7.93 2.08
CA PRO A 128 5.16 7.15 3.31
C PRO A 128 6.47 6.51 3.78
N ASP A 129 7.33 6.04 2.87
CA ASP A 129 8.62 5.43 3.23
C ASP A 129 9.64 6.43 3.81
N LEU A 130 9.40 7.73 3.67
CA LEU A 130 10.23 8.82 4.21
C LEU A 130 9.58 9.49 5.44
N ASN A 131 8.53 8.87 5.99
CA ASN A 131 7.95 9.19 7.30
C ASN A 131 8.35 8.10 8.29
N ARG A 132 8.50 8.47 9.57
CA ARG A 132 8.82 7.53 10.64
C ARG A 132 7.58 7.24 11.49
N VAL A 133 7.37 5.98 11.86
CA VAL A 133 6.30 5.55 12.78
C VAL A 133 6.92 4.83 13.97
N GLU A 134 6.56 5.26 15.18
CA GLU A 134 7.02 4.70 16.44
C GLU A 134 5.83 4.31 17.34
N ILE A 135 5.98 3.22 18.09
CA ILE A 135 5.06 2.76 19.13
C ILE A 135 5.85 2.78 20.44
N ASN A 136 5.49 3.65 21.39
CA ASN A 136 6.23 3.85 22.65
C ASN A 136 7.76 4.07 22.46
N GLY A 137 8.19 4.68 21.34
CA GLY A 137 9.60 4.90 20.98
C GLY A 137 10.28 3.76 20.20
N VAL A 138 9.63 2.61 20.04
CA VAL A 138 10.09 1.49 19.21
C VAL A 138 9.67 1.70 17.76
N SER A 139 10.56 1.48 16.79
CA SER A 139 10.19 1.58 15.36
C SER A 139 9.14 0.53 14.99
N GLN A 140 8.11 0.91 14.23
CA GLN A 140 7.23 -0.09 13.62
C GLN A 140 8.00 -0.83 12.50
N VAL A 141 8.25 -2.14 12.69
CA VAL A 141 8.72 -3.02 11.62
C VAL A 141 7.55 -3.38 10.70
N SER A 142 7.69 -3.16 9.40
CA SER A 142 6.69 -3.53 8.39
C SER A 142 6.78 -5.01 8.03
N ALA A 143 5.63 -5.69 8.00
CA ALA A 143 5.47 -7.05 7.50
C ALA A 143 5.53 -7.17 5.96
N THR A 144 5.57 -6.06 5.21
CA THR A 144 5.59 -6.04 3.73
C THR A 144 6.93 -5.62 3.12
N GLY A 145 8.00 -5.55 3.93
CA GLY A 145 9.35 -5.20 3.46
C GLY A 145 9.59 -3.72 3.13
N THR A 146 8.62 -2.84 3.43
CA THR A 146 8.71 -1.38 3.28
C THR A 146 9.31 -0.70 4.52
N ARG A 147 9.61 0.61 4.44
CA ARG A 147 9.88 1.43 5.65
C ARG A 147 8.61 2.10 6.18
N ALA A 148 7.63 2.35 5.32
CA ALA A 148 6.31 2.81 5.73
C ALA A 148 5.63 1.81 6.69
N GLY A 149 5.20 2.29 7.86
CA GLY A 149 4.42 1.51 8.82
C GLY A 149 2.97 1.29 8.38
N ASP A 150 2.39 0.14 8.72
CA ASP A 150 0.98 -0.19 8.46
C ASP A 150 0.13 0.14 9.70
N PHE A 151 -0.62 1.24 9.64
CA PHE A 151 -1.44 1.68 10.78
C PHE A 151 -2.59 0.72 11.14
N ARG A 152 -2.86 -0.29 10.30
CA ARG A 152 -3.85 -1.34 10.58
C ARG A 152 -3.40 -2.29 11.68
N GLU A 153 -2.10 -2.46 11.93
CA GLU A 153 -1.57 -3.45 12.88
C GLU A 153 -1.99 -3.16 14.34
N ILE A 154 -2.11 -1.89 14.71
CA ILE A 154 -2.38 -1.45 16.08
C ILE A 154 -3.91 -1.35 16.31
N ALA A 155 -4.39 -1.79 17.48
CA ALA A 155 -5.77 -1.58 17.90
C ALA A 155 -5.94 -0.15 18.45
N ALA A 156 -6.94 0.59 17.94
CA ALA A 156 -7.20 1.98 18.33
C ALA A 156 -7.50 2.13 19.84
N GLU A 157 -8.04 1.09 20.48
CA GLU A 157 -8.40 1.07 21.90
C GLU A 157 -7.19 1.07 22.86
N LEU A 158 -6.02 0.62 22.41
CA LEU A 158 -4.77 0.62 23.20
C LEU A 158 -4.13 2.03 23.25
N VAL A 159 -4.47 2.88 22.28
CA VAL A 159 -3.85 4.18 22.06
C VAL A 159 -4.26 5.18 23.14
N LYS A 160 -3.27 5.86 23.71
CA LYS A 160 -3.43 7.00 24.62
C LYS A 160 -3.37 8.31 23.84
N SER A 161 -2.36 8.47 22.98
CA SER A 161 -2.24 9.58 22.04
C SER A 161 -1.46 9.19 20.78
N ILE A 162 -1.72 9.94 19.71
CA ILE A 162 -0.98 9.91 18.45
C ILE A 162 -0.42 11.32 18.25
N ASP A 163 0.89 11.47 18.32
CA ASP A 163 1.58 12.75 18.24
C ASP A 163 2.36 12.81 16.91
N VAL A 164 2.02 13.80 16.06
CA VAL A 164 2.61 14.00 14.73
C VAL A 164 3.60 15.16 14.78
N TYR A 165 4.88 14.84 14.79
CA TYR A 165 6.01 15.78 14.75
C TYR A 165 6.28 16.16 13.29
N LYS A 166 6.01 17.42 12.96
CA LYS A 166 6.24 17.98 11.61
C LYS A 166 7.56 18.75 11.53
N GLY A 167 7.85 19.49 12.60
CA GLY A 167 9.18 19.98 12.89
C GLY A 167 10.05 18.88 13.49
N TYR A 168 11.35 19.12 13.55
CA TYR A 168 12.33 18.17 14.11
C TYR A 168 12.98 18.73 15.37
N ALA A 169 13.16 17.85 16.35
CA ALA A 169 13.90 18.07 17.58
C ALA A 169 14.94 16.95 17.75
N VAL A 170 16.00 17.22 18.50
CA VAL A 170 17.25 16.44 18.46
C VAL A 170 17.12 15.08 19.16
N ASP A 171 16.21 15.00 20.13
CA ASP A 171 15.78 13.83 20.89
C ASP A 171 15.04 12.78 20.03
N LEU A 172 14.44 13.22 18.92
CA LEU A 172 13.73 12.35 17.99
C LEU A 172 14.70 11.44 17.23
N THR A 173 14.37 10.16 17.16
CA THR A 173 15.08 9.20 16.31
C THR A 173 14.98 9.63 14.83
N GLU A 174 16.11 9.61 14.11
CA GLU A 174 16.17 10.03 12.72
C GLU A 174 15.54 9.00 11.75
N GLY A 175 15.17 9.47 10.56
CA GLY A 175 14.59 8.64 9.48
C GLY A 175 13.25 9.14 8.92
N GLY A 176 12.64 10.19 9.50
CA GLY A 176 11.37 10.76 9.05
C GLY A 176 11.53 12.17 8.49
N ILE A 177 11.89 12.32 7.20
CA ILE A 177 12.00 13.65 6.55
C ILE A 177 10.64 14.33 6.43
N GLY A 178 9.58 13.59 6.12
CA GLY A 178 8.23 14.16 6.04
C GLY A 178 7.73 14.57 7.42
N GLY A 179 7.91 13.67 8.40
CA GLY A 179 7.74 13.86 9.83
C GLY A 179 7.83 12.53 10.59
N THR A 180 7.59 12.57 11.91
CA THR A 180 7.54 11.39 12.78
C THR A 180 6.16 11.28 13.44
N VAL A 181 5.52 10.13 13.32
CA VAL A 181 4.31 9.75 14.05
C VAL A 181 4.71 8.89 15.25
N ARG A 182 4.36 9.34 16.45
CA ARG A 182 4.58 8.59 17.69
C ARG A 182 3.24 8.20 18.31
N VAL A 183 3.01 6.90 18.42
CA VAL A 183 1.83 6.30 19.08
C VAL A 183 2.24 5.96 20.51
N GLU A 184 1.66 6.67 21.48
CA GLU A 184 1.79 6.34 22.89
C GLU A 184 0.61 5.46 23.33
N THR A 185 0.89 4.34 24.00
CA THR A 185 -0.12 3.46 24.58
C THR A 185 -0.46 3.85 26.02
N ARG A 186 -1.57 3.31 26.54
CA ARG A 186 -1.93 3.45 27.96
C ARG A 186 -0.92 2.72 28.85
N LYS A 187 -0.56 3.28 30.01
CA LYS A 187 0.38 2.66 30.97
C LYS A 187 -0.35 2.24 32.26
N PRO A 188 -0.03 1.08 32.87
CA PRO A 188 -0.78 0.56 34.02
C PRO A 188 -0.87 1.50 35.22
N LEU A 189 0.23 2.15 35.62
CA LEU A 189 0.28 3.04 36.79
C LEU A 189 -0.32 4.43 36.53
N GLU A 190 -0.80 4.70 35.30
CA GLU A 190 -1.57 5.92 34.99
C GLU A 190 -3.08 5.73 35.22
N LEU A 191 -3.53 4.50 35.45
CA LEU A 191 -4.90 4.21 35.85
C LEU A 191 -5.09 4.62 37.32
N LYS A 192 -6.24 5.22 37.65
CA LYS A 192 -6.60 5.51 39.05
C LYS A 192 -7.14 4.27 39.75
N ASP A 193 -8.02 3.56 39.05
CA ASP A 193 -8.74 2.38 39.51
C ASP A 193 -8.60 1.27 38.45
N PRO A 194 -8.86 0.00 38.80
CA PRO A 194 -8.99 -1.06 37.82
C PRO A 194 -10.07 -0.73 36.78
N LEU A 195 -9.84 -1.12 35.52
CA LEU A 195 -10.75 -0.88 34.41
C LEU A 195 -10.82 -2.12 33.53
N ILE A 196 -12.03 -2.59 33.24
CA ILE A 196 -12.34 -3.61 32.25
C ILE A 196 -13.23 -2.99 31.18
N SER A 197 -12.83 -3.08 29.91
CA SER A 197 -13.62 -2.60 28.76
C SER A 197 -13.76 -3.70 27.72
N MET A 198 -14.99 -3.92 27.26
CA MET A 198 -15.29 -4.86 26.18
C MET A 198 -16.04 -4.14 25.07
N VAL A 199 -15.67 -4.38 23.81
CA VAL A 199 -16.35 -3.86 22.63
C VAL A 199 -16.70 -5.03 21.73
N ALA A 200 -17.96 -5.14 21.33
CA ALA A 200 -18.43 -6.09 20.33
C ALA A 200 -19.15 -5.33 19.22
N SER A 201 -18.73 -5.55 17.97
CA SER A 201 -19.34 -4.88 16.81
C SER A 201 -19.40 -5.79 15.59
N GLY A 202 -20.36 -5.48 14.70
CA GLY A 202 -20.42 -6.00 13.35
C GLY A 202 -20.08 -4.90 12.35
N GLN A 203 -19.26 -5.22 11.34
CA GLN A 203 -19.05 -4.41 10.13
C GLN A 203 -19.89 -4.98 8.98
N HIS A 204 -20.52 -4.10 8.21
CA HIS A 204 -21.17 -4.39 6.93
C HIS A 204 -20.57 -3.52 5.82
N LEU A 205 -20.36 -4.08 4.63
CA LEU A 205 -19.93 -3.37 3.42
C LEU A 205 -20.98 -3.58 2.34
N ASP A 206 -21.45 -2.49 1.73
CA ASP A 206 -22.48 -2.50 0.68
C ASP A 206 -22.12 -3.40 -0.53
N LEU A 207 -20.83 -3.48 -0.88
CA LEU A 207 -20.36 -4.33 -1.99
C LEU A 207 -20.28 -5.83 -1.67
N THR A 208 -20.10 -6.24 -0.41
CA THR A 208 -20.04 -7.68 -0.05
C THR A 208 -21.35 -8.20 0.51
N GLU A 209 -22.23 -7.30 0.99
CA GLU A 209 -23.53 -7.60 1.61
C GLU A 209 -23.47 -8.51 2.86
N THR A 210 -22.26 -8.77 3.37
CA THR A 210 -21.99 -9.62 4.55
C THR A 210 -21.80 -8.80 5.82
N TRP A 211 -22.10 -9.40 6.98
CA TRP A 211 -21.75 -8.86 8.30
C TRP A 211 -20.56 -9.63 8.87
N LYS A 212 -19.59 -8.91 9.46
CA LYS A 212 -18.36 -9.50 10.05
C LYS A 212 -18.05 -8.99 11.46
N PRO A 213 -17.68 -9.87 12.40
CA PRO A 213 -17.48 -9.51 13.80
C PRO A 213 -16.10 -8.89 14.08
N ARG A 214 -16.08 -7.92 14.99
CA ARG A 214 -14.90 -7.44 15.70
C ARG A 214 -15.16 -7.42 17.20
N LEU A 215 -14.21 -7.94 17.96
CA LEU A 215 -14.26 -8.05 19.42
C LEU A 215 -12.97 -7.45 20.00
N THR A 216 -13.10 -6.52 20.94
CA THR A 216 -11.97 -5.98 21.71
C THR A 216 -12.22 -6.21 23.20
N PHE A 217 -11.21 -6.72 23.90
CA PHE A 217 -11.16 -6.83 25.36
C PHE A 217 -9.96 -6.04 25.87
N PHE A 218 -10.16 -5.24 26.90
CA PHE A 218 -9.14 -4.48 27.60
C PHE A 218 -9.35 -4.68 29.10
N ALA A 219 -8.28 -4.94 29.84
CA ALA A 219 -8.27 -4.93 31.29
C ALA A 219 -6.99 -4.30 31.80
N GLY A 220 -7.05 -3.48 32.84
CA GLY A 220 -5.86 -2.95 33.50
C GLY A 220 -6.12 -2.65 34.97
N ALA A 221 -5.07 -2.72 35.77
CA ALA A 221 -5.09 -2.38 37.18
C ALA A 221 -3.77 -1.68 37.58
N PRO A 222 -3.83 -0.54 38.30
CA PRO A 222 -2.64 0.14 38.80
C PRO A 222 -2.00 -0.57 40.01
N LYS A 223 -2.70 -1.55 40.58
CA LYS A 223 -2.22 -2.44 41.63
C LYS A 223 -2.55 -3.89 41.28
N PHE A 224 -1.55 -4.75 41.25
CA PHE A 224 -1.66 -6.14 40.83
C PHE A 224 -0.70 -7.02 41.64
N LEU A 225 -1.25 -7.91 42.47
CA LEU A 225 -0.57 -8.85 43.38
C LEU A 225 0.30 -8.22 44.50
N ILE A 226 1.03 -7.13 44.22
CA ILE A 226 1.87 -6.39 45.16
C ILE A 226 1.67 -4.88 44.97
N ASP A 227 1.95 -4.09 46.01
CA ASP A 227 1.93 -2.63 45.89
C ASP A 227 2.99 -2.14 44.90
N GLY A 228 2.65 -1.11 44.11
CA GLY A 228 3.53 -0.52 43.10
C GLY A 228 3.61 -1.28 41.77
N LEU A 229 3.09 -2.51 41.67
CA LEU A 229 3.01 -3.26 40.41
C LEU A 229 1.64 -3.05 39.75
N GLY A 230 1.63 -2.55 38.52
CA GLY A 230 0.46 -2.47 37.67
C GLY A 230 0.55 -3.40 36.45
N ILE A 231 -0.62 -3.82 35.97
CA ILE A 231 -0.78 -4.64 34.75
C ILE A 231 -1.79 -4.00 33.79
N LEU A 232 -1.58 -4.20 32.50
CA LEU A 232 -2.53 -3.93 31.43
C LEU A 232 -2.49 -5.09 30.44
N VAL A 233 -3.66 -5.51 29.96
CA VAL A 233 -3.86 -6.54 28.95
C VAL A 233 -4.89 -6.03 27.94
N ASN A 234 -4.56 -6.08 26.66
CA ASN A 234 -5.51 -5.85 25.57
C ASN A 234 -5.50 -7.06 24.63
N ALA A 235 -6.69 -7.48 24.17
CA ALA A 235 -6.85 -8.52 23.15
C ALA A 235 -7.90 -8.06 22.13
N THR A 236 -7.63 -8.25 20.85
CA THR A 236 -8.54 -7.86 19.76
C THR A 236 -8.63 -8.99 18.74
N TYR A 237 -9.85 -9.40 18.42
CA TYR A 237 -10.18 -10.27 17.29
C TYR A 237 -10.94 -9.45 16.24
N SER A 238 -10.56 -9.59 14.98
CA SER A 238 -11.25 -8.96 13.85
C SER A 238 -11.32 -9.93 12.69
N ASP A 239 -12.52 -10.16 12.14
CA ASP A 239 -12.73 -10.73 10.80
C ASP A 239 -13.31 -9.60 9.94
N VAL A 240 -12.80 -9.41 8.73
CA VAL A 240 -13.21 -8.32 7.85
C VAL A 240 -13.22 -8.80 6.41
N ASP A 241 -14.37 -8.66 5.75
CA ASP A 241 -14.45 -8.75 4.28
C ASP A 241 -14.48 -7.34 3.71
N THR A 242 -13.64 -7.09 2.72
CA THR A 242 -13.62 -5.85 1.96
C THR A 242 -13.58 -6.14 0.47
N ARG A 243 -14.29 -5.35 -0.32
CA ARG A 243 -14.31 -5.43 -1.79
C ARG A 243 -14.04 -4.05 -2.38
N GLN A 244 -13.33 -4.02 -3.49
CA GLN A 244 -13.12 -2.82 -4.30
C GLN A 244 -13.23 -3.19 -5.77
N ASP A 245 -14.18 -2.56 -6.47
CA ASP A 245 -14.40 -2.80 -7.89
C ASP A 245 -13.62 -1.78 -8.71
N TYR A 246 -12.96 -2.23 -9.78
CA TYR A 246 -12.20 -1.38 -10.71
C TYR A 246 -12.72 -1.49 -12.14
N ILE A 247 -12.87 -0.35 -12.82
CA ILE A 247 -12.94 -0.29 -14.29
C ILE A 247 -11.64 0.31 -14.80
N SER A 248 -11.02 -0.31 -15.80
CA SER A 248 -9.78 0.17 -16.39
C SER A 248 -9.85 0.30 -17.91
N ASN A 249 -9.15 1.31 -18.41
CA ASN A 249 -8.67 1.43 -19.78
C ASN A 249 -7.13 1.37 -19.70
N THR A 250 -6.54 0.17 -19.61
CA THR A 250 -5.09 0.06 -19.54
C THR A 250 -4.43 0.12 -20.92
N ASN A 251 -3.18 0.58 -20.90
CA ASN A 251 -2.26 0.60 -22.03
C ASN A 251 -2.75 1.50 -23.19
N TRP A 252 -2.88 2.80 -22.90
CA TRP A 252 -3.17 3.84 -23.89
C TRP A 252 -2.05 3.96 -24.93
N SER A 253 -2.40 3.77 -26.21
CA SER A 253 -1.45 3.81 -27.32
C SER A 253 -2.10 4.28 -28.63
N ARG A 254 -1.27 4.67 -29.60
CA ARG A 254 -1.69 5.00 -30.96
C ARG A 254 -1.45 3.80 -31.89
N LEU A 255 -2.48 3.00 -32.09
CA LEU A 255 -2.36 1.66 -32.69
C LEU A 255 -2.63 1.64 -34.21
N ALA A 256 -3.67 2.36 -34.63
CA ALA A 256 -4.16 2.45 -35.99
C ALA A 256 -4.94 3.77 -36.17
N ASP A 257 -5.33 4.07 -37.40
CA ASP A 257 -6.30 5.11 -37.78
C ASP A 257 -7.72 4.50 -37.66
N PHE A 258 -8.59 5.11 -36.85
CA PHE A 258 -9.93 4.63 -36.49
C PHE A 258 -11.09 5.47 -37.05
N ASP A 259 -10.85 6.70 -37.52
CA ASP A 259 -11.88 7.59 -38.09
C ASP A 259 -11.62 8.02 -39.55
N HIS A 260 -10.43 7.75 -40.08
CA HIS A 260 -9.90 8.18 -41.37
C HIS A 260 -9.78 9.71 -41.49
N SER A 261 -9.54 10.40 -40.36
CA SER A 261 -9.37 11.84 -40.32
C SER A 261 -8.09 12.28 -41.05
N THR A 262 -8.19 13.40 -41.75
CA THR A 262 -7.02 14.11 -42.30
C THR A 262 -6.28 14.93 -41.25
N GLU A 263 -6.82 15.05 -40.04
CA GLU A 263 -6.17 15.73 -38.92
C GLU A 263 -5.12 14.82 -38.28
N LYS A 264 -3.99 15.41 -37.86
CA LYS A 264 -2.83 14.67 -37.34
C LYS A 264 -2.90 14.59 -35.82
N THR A 265 -3.21 13.42 -35.28
CA THR A 265 -3.15 13.11 -33.85
C THR A 265 -1.79 13.50 -33.22
N VAL A 266 -0.67 13.23 -33.91
CA VAL A 266 0.66 13.75 -33.52
C VAL A 266 1.49 14.06 -34.77
N ALA A 267 1.76 15.34 -35.00
CA ALA A 267 2.57 15.78 -36.13
C ALA A 267 4.07 15.43 -35.98
N ASN A 268 4.56 14.49 -36.78
CA ASN A 268 6.00 14.26 -36.98
C ASN A 268 6.60 15.34 -37.93
N PRO A 269 7.62 16.13 -37.51
CA PRO A 269 8.20 17.18 -38.34
C PRO A 269 8.83 16.68 -39.66
N LEU A 270 9.36 15.45 -39.69
CA LEU A 270 9.96 14.86 -40.91
C LEU A 270 8.95 14.63 -42.03
N TYR A 271 7.67 14.53 -41.67
CA TYR A 271 6.55 14.28 -42.58
C TYR A 271 5.52 15.41 -42.53
N ALA A 272 5.94 16.64 -42.22
CA ALA A 272 5.04 17.79 -42.08
C ALA A 272 4.18 18.06 -43.34
N ASN A 273 4.75 17.84 -44.54
CA ASN A 273 4.11 18.13 -45.84
C ASN A 273 3.05 17.10 -46.28
N TYR A 274 2.93 15.96 -45.60
CA TYR A 274 1.97 14.90 -45.92
C TYR A 274 0.70 15.13 -45.11
N ASN A 275 -0.40 15.52 -45.75
CA ASN A 275 -1.61 16.05 -45.07
C ASN A 275 -2.81 15.09 -45.03
N SER A 276 -2.64 13.86 -45.50
CA SER A 276 -3.57 12.75 -45.25
C SER A 276 -2.82 11.43 -45.12
N TYR A 277 -3.48 10.41 -44.59
CA TYR A 277 -2.96 9.05 -44.51
C TYR A 277 -2.47 8.53 -45.89
N GLU A 278 -3.26 8.74 -46.94
CA GLU A 278 -2.95 8.33 -48.32
C GLU A 278 -1.73 9.07 -48.87
N SER A 279 -1.53 10.34 -48.49
CA SER A 279 -0.40 11.13 -48.99
C SER A 279 0.96 10.55 -48.58
N CYS A 280 1.02 9.78 -47.48
CA CYS A 280 2.22 9.05 -47.06
C CYS A 280 2.72 8.01 -48.09
N ALA A 281 1.92 7.63 -49.09
CA ALA A 281 2.38 6.83 -50.23
C ALA A 281 3.49 7.52 -51.05
N GLY A 282 3.60 8.85 -50.97
CA GLY A 282 4.66 9.66 -51.58
C GLY A 282 5.99 9.67 -50.80
N VAL A 283 6.07 8.98 -49.66
CA VAL A 283 7.30 8.93 -48.84
C VAL A 283 8.27 7.90 -49.43
N GLY A 284 9.44 8.38 -49.89
CA GLY A 284 10.49 7.54 -50.46
C GLY A 284 11.48 6.96 -49.44
N GLY A 285 12.36 6.09 -49.94
CA GLY A 285 13.50 5.53 -49.22
C GLY A 285 14.42 4.75 -50.16
N ALA A 286 15.71 4.61 -49.82
CA ALA A 286 16.72 4.03 -50.72
C ALA A 286 16.48 2.54 -51.07
N THR A 287 15.68 1.84 -50.27
CA THR A 287 15.24 0.45 -50.50
C THR A 287 13.75 0.34 -50.19
N THR A 288 13.09 -0.73 -50.65
CA THR A 288 11.69 -1.01 -50.30
C THR A 288 11.47 -1.11 -48.79
N ALA A 289 12.43 -1.66 -48.04
CA ALA A 289 12.36 -1.72 -46.58
C ALA A 289 12.44 -0.32 -45.93
N ALA A 290 13.36 0.54 -46.40
CA ALA A 290 13.48 1.92 -45.91
C ALA A 290 12.26 2.78 -46.31
N ALA A 291 11.76 2.64 -47.54
CA ALA A 291 10.56 3.33 -48.01
C ALA A 291 9.33 2.89 -47.22
N THR A 292 9.20 1.59 -46.93
CA THR A 292 8.17 1.05 -46.03
C THR A 292 8.30 1.65 -44.63
N ALA A 293 9.48 1.59 -44.00
CA ALA A 293 9.69 2.15 -42.66
C ALA A 293 9.33 3.64 -42.59
N ASN A 294 9.73 4.44 -43.58
CA ASN A 294 9.41 5.86 -43.67
C ASN A 294 7.91 6.11 -43.90
N ARG A 295 7.26 5.34 -44.78
CA ARG A 295 5.81 5.41 -45.01
C ARG A 295 5.04 5.09 -43.74
N LEU A 296 5.38 4.00 -43.06
CA LEU A 296 4.77 3.61 -41.78
C LEU A 296 4.97 4.69 -40.70
N ALA A 297 6.15 5.35 -40.66
CA ALA A 297 6.42 6.44 -39.73
C ALA A 297 5.61 7.72 -40.04
N CYS A 298 5.34 8.00 -41.32
CA CYS A 298 4.41 9.05 -41.75
C CYS A 298 2.96 8.70 -41.34
N GLU A 299 2.51 7.48 -41.66
CA GLU A 299 1.17 6.98 -41.36
C GLU A 299 0.81 7.06 -39.87
N THR A 300 1.78 6.86 -38.97
CA THR A 300 1.57 7.00 -37.51
C THR A 300 1.21 8.42 -37.04
N GLN A 301 1.30 9.45 -37.89
CA GLN A 301 0.83 10.81 -37.54
C GLN A 301 -0.69 10.88 -37.34
N PHE A 302 -1.44 9.98 -38.00
CA PHE A 302 -2.91 9.92 -38.05
C PHE A 302 -3.50 8.78 -37.20
N PHE A 303 -2.71 8.19 -36.30
CA PHE A 303 -3.19 7.10 -35.45
C PHE A 303 -3.81 7.62 -34.15
N ASP A 304 -5.05 7.22 -33.89
CA ASP A 304 -5.83 7.63 -32.72
C ASP A 304 -5.41 6.90 -31.45
N TRP A 305 -5.64 7.55 -30.31
CA TRP A 305 -5.45 6.98 -28.99
C TRP A 305 -6.56 5.98 -28.67
N ALA A 306 -6.17 4.72 -28.45
CA ALA A 306 -7.05 3.66 -27.98
C ALA A 306 -6.43 2.97 -26.74
N PRO A 307 -7.25 2.53 -25.77
CA PRO A 307 -6.79 1.62 -24.73
C PRO A 307 -6.65 0.22 -25.32
N THR A 308 -5.50 -0.43 -25.11
CA THR A 308 -5.25 -1.76 -25.68
C THR A 308 -5.67 -2.91 -24.78
N VAL A 309 -5.98 -2.66 -23.50
CA VAL A 309 -6.55 -3.64 -22.58
C VAL A 309 -7.61 -2.96 -21.69
N PRO A 310 -8.83 -2.68 -22.18
CA PRO A 310 -9.95 -2.34 -21.32
C PRO A 310 -10.36 -3.57 -20.49
N ARG A 311 -10.73 -3.35 -19.22
CA ARG A 311 -11.07 -4.45 -18.29
C ARG A 311 -11.95 -4.03 -17.12
N TYR A 312 -12.67 -5.00 -16.57
CA TYR A 312 -13.23 -4.94 -15.21
C TYR A 312 -12.33 -5.74 -14.27
N ARG A 313 -12.17 -5.29 -13.02
CA ARG A 313 -11.56 -6.09 -11.97
C ARG A 313 -12.40 -6.02 -10.69
N GLN A 314 -12.47 -7.14 -9.98
CA GLN A 314 -13.05 -7.22 -8.66
C GLN A 314 -11.96 -7.67 -7.70
N TRP A 315 -11.60 -6.80 -6.77
CA TRP A 315 -10.71 -7.16 -5.67
C TRP A 315 -11.56 -7.48 -4.46
N VAL A 316 -11.41 -8.69 -3.92
CA VAL A 316 -11.98 -9.11 -2.63
C VAL A 316 -10.83 -9.38 -1.67
N ARG A 317 -10.97 -9.01 -0.41
CA ARG A 317 -9.96 -9.23 0.62
C ARG A 317 -10.64 -9.67 1.91
N ASN A 318 -10.34 -10.88 2.35
CA ASN A 318 -10.69 -11.40 3.67
C ASN A 318 -9.48 -11.16 4.59
N ASP A 319 -9.67 -10.49 5.72
CA ASP A 319 -8.59 -10.11 6.63
C ASP A 319 -8.98 -10.51 8.07
N LYS A 320 -8.27 -11.49 8.62
CA LYS A 320 -8.51 -12.04 9.96
C LYS A 320 -7.31 -11.74 10.85
N ARG A 321 -7.53 -11.00 11.93
CA ARG A 321 -6.49 -10.60 12.88
C ARG A 321 -6.83 -11.02 14.31
N ILE A 322 -5.82 -11.50 15.02
CA ILE A 322 -5.78 -11.57 16.48
C ILE A 322 -4.57 -10.74 16.93
N SER A 323 -4.77 -9.75 17.79
CA SER A 323 -3.68 -8.98 18.40
C SER A 323 -3.81 -8.98 19.92
N GLY A 324 -2.70 -9.19 20.61
CA GLY A 324 -2.59 -9.10 22.07
C GLY A 324 -1.50 -8.10 22.47
N ASP A 325 -1.74 -7.34 23.54
CA ASP A 325 -0.74 -6.50 24.22
C ASP A 325 -0.79 -6.82 25.72
N VAL A 326 0.38 -6.96 26.34
CA VAL A 326 0.53 -7.06 27.79
C VAL A 326 1.61 -6.10 28.24
N THR A 327 1.28 -5.24 29.19
CA THR A 327 2.21 -4.28 29.80
C THR A 327 2.24 -4.47 31.31
N LEU A 328 3.44 -4.67 31.86
CA LEU A 328 3.73 -4.67 33.29
C LEU A 328 4.54 -3.41 33.63
N GLN A 329 4.23 -2.77 34.75
CA GLN A 329 4.93 -1.57 35.20
C GLN A 329 5.09 -1.60 36.72
N TYR A 330 6.32 -1.47 37.23
CA TYR A 330 6.63 -1.59 38.65
C TYR A 330 7.36 -0.36 39.20
N GLN A 331 6.77 0.28 40.20
CA GLN A 331 7.36 1.34 41.00
C GLN A 331 8.27 0.71 42.07
N VAL A 332 9.51 0.38 41.72
CA VAL A 332 10.49 -0.26 42.63
C VAL A 332 10.81 0.65 43.84
N ALA A 333 10.91 1.95 43.59
CA ALA A 333 11.13 2.99 44.58
C ALA A 333 10.40 4.27 44.12
N PRO A 334 10.13 5.28 44.98
CA PRO A 334 9.43 6.50 44.58
C PRO A 334 10.05 7.23 43.38
N ASN A 335 11.36 7.07 43.17
CA ASN A 335 12.14 7.64 42.09
C ASN A 335 12.62 6.63 41.03
N PHE A 336 12.18 5.37 41.06
CA PHE A 336 12.57 4.35 40.09
C PHE A 336 11.36 3.53 39.63
N ARG A 337 11.06 3.61 38.34
CA ARG A 337 9.99 2.85 37.68
C ARG A 337 10.59 1.98 36.59
N ALA A 338 10.31 0.68 36.63
CA ALA A 338 10.60 -0.24 35.53
C ALA A 338 9.32 -0.60 34.76
N TYR A 339 9.45 -0.97 33.50
CA TYR A 339 8.34 -1.53 32.71
C TYR A 339 8.83 -2.63 31.76
N ALA A 340 7.90 -3.50 31.38
CA ALA A 340 8.06 -4.47 30.30
C ALA A 340 6.74 -4.54 29.52
N ASN A 341 6.83 -4.60 28.20
CA ASN A 341 5.71 -4.69 27.28
C ASN A 341 5.97 -5.77 26.23
N ALA A 342 4.91 -6.51 25.90
CA ALA A 342 4.90 -7.53 24.86
C ALA A 342 3.61 -7.39 24.03
N GLN A 343 3.77 -7.02 22.76
CA GLN A 343 2.69 -7.00 21.77
C GLN A 343 2.92 -8.12 20.75
N ILE A 344 1.86 -8.87 20.42
CA ILE A 344 1.85 -9.94 19.41
C ILE A 344 0.65 -9.74 18.50
N ASN A 345 0.86 -9.67 17.19
CA ASN A 345 -0.19 -9.58 16.18
C ASN A 345 -0.05 -10.79 15.24
N LEU A 346 -1.15 -11.52 15.03
CA LEU A 346 -1.28 -12.62 14.08
C LEU A 346 -2.34 -12.23 13.05
N ARG A 347 -2.05 -12.36 11.76
CA ARG A 347 -2.95 -11.95 10.68
C ARG A 347 -2.91 -12.93 9.51
N ASN A 348 -4.05 -13.53 9.20
CA ASN A 348 -4.27 -14.25 7.94
C ASN A 348 -5.06 -13.34 7.00
N GLN A 349 -4.46 -12.95 5.89
CA GLN A 349 -5.10 -12.15 4.86
C GLN A 349 -5.14 -12.95 3.55
N LYS A 350 -6.30 -12.97 2.90
CA LYS A 350 -6.47 -13.48 1.54
C LYS A 350 -6.99 -12.36 0.66
N LEU A 351 -6.15 -11.88 -0.25
CA LEU A 351 -6.51 -10.92 -1.31
C LEU A 351 -6.76 -11.70 -2.60
N GLN A 352 -7.76 -11.28 -3.35
CA GLN A 352 -8.37 -12.04 -4.41
C GLN A 352 -8.73 -11.10 -5.56
N ASP A 353 -7.84 -10.99 -6.56
CA ASP A 353 -7.97 -10.15 -7.75
C ASP A 353 -8.54 -10.98 -8.91
N THR A 354 -9.80 -10.77 -9.27
CA THR A 354 -10.35 -11.26 -10.53
C THR A 354 -10.36 -10.15 -11.57
N ASN A 355 -9.87 -10.45 -12.77
CA ASN A 355 -9.61 -9.50 -13.84
C ASN A 355 -10.19 -10.02 -15.16
N TYR A 356 -11.07 -9.23 -15.77
CA TYR A 356 -11.82 -9.54 -16.98
C TYR A 356 -11.45 -8.53 -18.07
N SER A 357 -10.60 -8.95 -19.01
CA SER A 357 -10.01 -8.07 -20.01
C SER A 357 -10.44 -8.43 -21.42
N VAL A 358 -10.65 -7.42 -22.26
CA VAL A 358 -10.70 -7.60 -23.72
C VAL A 358 -9.33 -7.22 -24.29
N ASP A 359 -8.67 -8.12 -25.00
CA ASP A 359 -7.38 -7.85 -25.65
C ASP A 359 -7.58 -7.08 -26.96
N LEU A 360 -7.07 -5.85 -26.99
CA LEU A 360 -7.04 -4.96 -28.15
C LEU A 360 -5.59 -4.59 -28.54
N THR A 361 -4.58 -5.35 -28.10
CA THR A 361 -3.15 -5.04 -28.29
C THR A 361 -2.59 -5.33 -29.70
N ARG A 362 -3.44 -5.73 -30.64
CA ARG A 362 -3.05 -6.13 -32.01
C ARG A 362 -4.08 -5.59 -33.00
N ILE A 363 -3.63 -5.25 -34.21
CA ILE A 363 -4.50 -4.63 -35.22
C ILE A 363 -5.56 -5.62 -35.75
N GLU A 364 -5.26 -6.91 -35.71
CA GLU A 364 -6.17 -7.99 -36.07
C GLU A 364 -7.40 -8.09 -35.14
N ARG A 365 -7.37 -7.46 -33.96
CA ARG A 365 -8.48 -7.39 -32.99
C ARG A 365 -9.66 -6.54 -33.48
N PHE A 366 -9.50 -5.80 -34.57
CA PHE A 366 -10.53 -4.94 -35.16
C PHE A 366 -10.97 -5.45 -36.54
N ASN A 367 -12.09 -4.94 -37.03
CA ASN A 367 -12.44 -5.11 -38.43
C ASN A 367 -11.57 -4.13 -39.25
N LEU A 368 -10.94 -4.61 -40.32
CA LEU A 368 -9.88 -3.87 -41.03
C LEU A 368 -10.20 -3.77 -42.52
N ASP A 369 -9.94 -2.59 -43.09
CA ASP A 369 -10.06 -2.35 -44.53
C ASP A 369 -9.03 -3.15 -45.34
N GLN A 370 -9.18 -3.16 -46.67
CA GLN A 370 -8.09 -3.59 -47.54
C GLN A 370 -6.88 -2.65 -47.38
N GLN A 371 -5.68 -3.21 -47.45
CA GLN A 371 -4.46 -2.42 -47.40
C GLN A 371 -4.38 -1.49 -48.61
N LEU A 372 -3.97 -0.23 -48.40
CA LEU A 372 -3.76 0.71 -49.50
C LEU A 372 -2.68 0.21 -50.47
N ALA A 373 -2.78 0.65 -51.72
CA ALA A 373 -1.82 0.34 -52.78
C ALA A 373 -0.38 0.71 -52.38
N ALA A 374 0.59 -0.01 -52.94
CA ALA A 374 2.01 0.21 -52.70
C ALA A 374 2.42 1.64 -53.10
N GLY A 375 3.26 2.25 -52.26
CA GLY A 375 3.78 3.61 -52.46
C GLY A 375 5.07 3.61 -53.27
N LEU A 376 5.82 4.71 -53.18
CA LEU A 376 7.15 4.80 -53.79
C LEU A 376 8.03 3.60 -53.38
N ASN A 377 8.80 3.08 -54.34
CA ASN A 377 9.71 1.96 -54.18
C ASN A 377 9.06 0.69 -53.59
N GLY A 378 7.75 0.51 -53.77
CA GLY A 378 7.00 -0.65 -53.29
C GLY A 378 6.60 -0.58 -51.81
N ALA A 379 6.67 0.60 -51.18
CA ALA A 379 6.40 0.77 -49.75
C ALA A 379 4.99 0.31 -49.34
N THR A 380 4.91 -0.63 -48.39
CA THR A 380 3.62 -1.10 -47.84
C THR A 380 3.04 -0.12 -46.84
N SER A 381 1.71 -0.16 -46.71
CA SER A 381 0.89 0.66 -45.82
C SER A 381 0.44 -0.17 -44.62
N ARG A 382 0.15 0.42 -43.46
CA ARG A 382 -0.70 -0.28 -42.49
C ARG A 382 -2.14 -0.37 -43.02
N ARG A 383 -2.88 -1.33 -42.49
CA ARG A 383 -4.34 -1.37 -42.66
C ARG A 383 -4.96 -0.38 -41.68
N ARG A 384 -6.09 0.21 -42.06
CA ARG A 384 -6.91 1.03 -41.16
C ARG A 384 -8.03 0.19 -40.55
N VAL A 385 -8.58 0.67 -39.44
CA VAL A 385 -9.83 0.11 -38.90
C VAL A 385 -10.97 0.50 -39.84
N GLN A 386 -11.87 -0.45 -40.09
CA GLN A 386 -12.96 -0.30 -41.04
C GLN A 386 -13.90 0.84 -40.60
N GLN A 387 -14.11 1.80 -41.51
CA GLN A 387 -14.95 2.97 -41.22
C GLN A 387 -16.36 2.56 -40.77
N GLY A 388 -16.87 3.24 -39.74
CA GLY A 388 -18.17 2.92 -39.13
C GLY A 388 -18.15 1.78 -38.11
N THR A 389 -17.01 1.12 -37.87
CA THR A 389 -16.85 0.14 -36.76
C THR A 389 -16.30 0.75 -35.47
N SER A 390 -16.00 2.05 -35.48
CA SER A 390 -15.47 2.84 -34.36
C SER A 390 -16.01 4.28 -34.35
N THR A 391 -15.96 4.92 -33.19
CA THR A 391 -16.17 6.37 -33.01
C THR A 391 -14.97 6.98 -32.31
N VAL A 392 -14.53 8.15 -32.78
CA VAL A 392 -13.39 8.92 -32.26
C VAL A 392 -13.89 10.33 -31.93
N ASN A 393 -13.35 10.94 -30.87
CA ASN A 393 -13.69 12.32 -30.48
C ASN A 393 -12.75 13.36 -31.11
N GLU A 394 -13.05 14.65 -30.91
CA GLU A 394 -12.26 15.81 -31.36
C GLU A 394 -10.78 15.82 -30.89
N ASN A 395 -10.40 14.99 -29.92
CA ASN A 395 -9.05 14.88 -29.39
C ASN A 395 -8.32 13.61 -29.89
N HIS A 396 -8.81 12.98 -30.97
CA HIS A 396 -8.28 11.74 -31.53
C HIS A 396 -8.23 10.59 -30.51
N VAL A 397 -9.31 10.44 -29.73
CA VAL A 397 -9.47 9.36 -28.74
C VAL A 397 -10.65 8.47 -29.13
N VAL A 398 -10.41 7.17 -29.30
CA VAL A 398 -11.44 6.17 -29.63
C VAL A 398 -12.43 6.04 -28.47
N THR A 399 -13.66 6.51 -28.65
CA THR A 399 -14.74 6.44 -27.65
C THR A 399 -15.66 5.23 -27.81
N GLY A 400 -15.68 4.60 -28.99
CA GLY A 400 -16.48 3.41 -29.25
C GLY A 400 -15.83 2.53 -30.30
N LEU A 401 -15.97 1.21 -30.20
CA LEU A 401 -15.46 0.26 -31.20
C LEU A 401 -16.21 -1.08 -31.18
N THR A 402 -16.13 -1.81 -32.29
CA THR A 402 -16.56 -3.21 -32.40
C THR A 402 -15.36 -4.09 -32.79
N THR A 403 -15.10 -5.15 -32.01
CA THR A 403 -13.97 -6.05 -32.27
C THR A 403 -14.18 -6.90 -33.53
N ALA A 404 -13.11 -7.59 -33.96
CA ALA A 404 -13.12 -8.48 -35.11
C ALA A 404 -14.23 -9.55 -35.01
N LEU A 405 -14.88 -9.82 -36.14
CA LEU A 405 -15.95 -10.82 -36.24
C LEU A 405 -15.45 -12.26 -36.44
N ASN A 406 -14.17 -12.45 -36.77
CA ASN A 406 -13.61 -13.74 -37.17
C ASN A 406 -12.25 -13.99 -36.51
N ALA A 407 -11.86 -15.26 -36.38
CA ALA A 407 -10.49 -15.61 -36.04
C ALA A 407 -9.55 -15.34 -37.24
N VAL A 408 -8.32 -14.88 -36.97
CA VAL A 408 -7.30 -14.57 -37.99
C VAL A 408 -6.04 -15.36 -37.68
N ASN A 409 -5.61 -16.27 -38.56
CA ASN A 409 -4.33 -16.95 -38.39
C ASN A 409 -3.18 -16.02 -38.80
N ILE A 410 -2.36 -15.62 -37.83
CA ILE A 410 -1.12 -14.84 -38.02
C ILE A 410 0.14 -15.73 -37.96
N GLY A 411 -0.04 -17.04 -37.76
CA GLY A 411 1.02 -18.05 -37.82
C GLY A 411 1.16 -18.68 -39.21
N THR A 412 1.83 -19.83 -39.27
CA THR A 412 1.90 -20.63 -40.50
C THR A 412 0.75 -21.63 -40.56
N ALA A 413 0.59 -22.33 -41.69
CA ALA A 413 -0.34 -23.45 -41.79
C ALA A 413 0.05 -24.64 -40.88
N ALA A 414 1.36 -24.84 -40.65
CA ALA A 414 1.88 -25.94 -39.83
C ALA A 414 1.91 -25.62 -38.32
N ASN A 415 2.01 -24.34 -37.96
CA ASN A 415 1.93 -23.86 -36.58
C ASN A 415 1.01 -22.63 -36.54
N PRO A 416 -0.32 -22.85 -36.51
CA PRO A 416 -1.31 -21.77 -36.55
C PRO A 416 -1.33 -20.98 -35.25
N ASN A 417 -1.39 -19.65 -35.37
CA ASN A 417 -1.49 -18.72 -34.25
C ASN A 417 -2.70 -17.82 -34.50
N TRP A 418 -3.80 -18.08 -33.78
CA TRP A 418 -5.08 -17.41 -34.02
C TRP A 418 -5.24 -16.15 -33.17
N ASN A 419 -5.62 -15.06 -33.85
CA ASN A 419 -5.94 -13.74 -33.31
C ASN A 419 -7.36 -13.33 -33.79
N GLY A 420 -7.69 -12.03 -33.80
CA GLY A 420 -9.03 -11.54 -34.14
C GLY A 420 -10.02 -11.86 -33.03
N ALA A 421 -11.13 -12.53 -33.36
CA ALA A 421 -12.10 -13.03 -32.39
C ALA A 421 -11.54 -14.15 -31.48
N ALA A 422 -10.42 -14.78 -31.85
CA ALA A 422 -9.82 -15.89 -31.10
C ALA A 422 -9.07 -15.40 -29.85
N ASN A 423 -9.31 -15.99 -28.67
CA ASN A 423 -8.65 -15.61 -27.41
C ASN A 423 -8.70 -14.10 -27.12
N ILE A 424 -9.88 -13.48 -27.29
CA ILE A 424 -10.04 -12.02 -27.15
C ILE A 424 -10.53 -11.61 -25.76
N VAL A 425 -11.29 -12.47 -25.07
CA VAL A 425 -11.68 -12.27 -23.67
C VAL A 425 -10.74 -13.08 -22.79
N GLY A 426 -9.88 -12.41 -22.04
CA GLY A 426 -9.00 -13.02 -21.05
C GLY A 426 -9.55 -12.84 -19.65
N VAL A 427 -9.62 -13.92 -18.87
CA VAL A 427 -9.98 -13.87 -17.45
C VAL A 427 -8.86 -14.43 -16.60
N GLN A 428 -8.43 -13.63 -15.64
CA GLN A 428 -7.35 -13.97 -14.72
C GLN A 428 -7.87 -13.87 -13.29
N ARG A 429 -7.54 -14.86 -12.48
CA ARG A 429 -7.79 -14.87 -11.05
C ARG A 429 -6.46 -15.04 -10.32
N ARG A 430 -6.06 -14.02 -9.57
CA ARG A 430 -4.88 -14.04 -8.72
C ARG A 430 -5.26 -14.01 -7.25
N ASP A 431 -4.97 -15.11 -6.57
CA ASP A 431 -5.15 -15.29 -5.14
C ASP A 431 -3.79 -15.04 -4.46
N PHE A 432 -3.75 -14.05 -3.56
CA PHE A 432 -2.63 -13.76 -2.70
C PHE A 432 -3.01 -14.19 -1.28
N SER A 433 -2.31 -15.17 -0.70
CA SER A 433 -2.42 -15.52 0.71
C SER A 433 -1.22 -14.93 1.45
N TYR A 434 -1.48 -14.27 2.59
CA TYR A 434 -0.47 -13.75 3.49
C TYR A 434 -0.75 -14.27 4.90
N ASP A 435 0.16 -15.05 5.44
CA ASP A 435 0.18 -15.47 6.83
C ASP A 435 1.27 -14.67 7.54
N GLN A 436 0.85 -13.68 8.33
CA GLN A 436 1.72 -12.67 8.92
C GLN A 436 1.72 -12.77 10.44
N ASP A 437 2.89 -12.62 11.04
CA ASP A 437 3.01 -12.34 12.47
C ASP A 437 3.98 -11.18 12.72
N SER A 438 3.61 -10.29 13.65
CA SER A 438 4.54 -9.27 14.17
C SER A 438 4.55 -9.29 15.69
N LYS A 439 5.74 -9.13 16.26
CA LYS A 439 6.01 -9.22 17.70
C LYS A 439 6.87 -8.03 18.10
N TYR A 440 6.47 -7.33 19.15
CA TYR A 440 7.22 -6.20 19.72
C TYR A 440 7.44 -6.48 21.20
N PHE A 441 8.68 -6.60 21.60
CA PHE A 441 9.08 -6.72 23.00
C PHE A 441 9.88 -5.49 23.37
N SER A 442 9.48 -4.82 24.45
CA SER A 442 10.22 -3.67 24.97
C SER A 442 10.27 -3.70 26.49
N GLY A 443 11.33 -3.12 27.04
CA GLY A 443 11.50 -3.01 28.48
C GLY A 443 12.49 -1.90 28.81
N GLY A 444 12.33 -1.32 29.99
CA GLY A 444 13.07 -0.14 30.35
C GLY A 444 12.81 0.33 31.76
N PHE A 445 13.45 1.44 32.11
CA PHE A 445 13.21 2.12 33.38
C PHE A 445 13.40 3.64 33.26
N THR A 446 12.71 4.36 34.13
CA THR A 446 12.90 5.77 34.42
C THR A 446 13.48 5.88 35.84
N TRP A 447 14.61 6.56 36.00
CA TRP A 447 15.26 6.82 37.28
C TRP A 447 15.44 8.32 37.50
N GLU A 448 14.90 8.83 38.61
CA GLU A 448 14.88 10.25 38.98
C GLU A 448 15.67 10.44 40.31
N PRO A 449 16.99 10.18 40.36
CA PRO A 449 17.77 10.12 41.61
C PRO A 449 17.66 11.37 42.49
N ASN A 450 17.37 12.53 41.90
CA ASN A 450 17.01 13.77 42.58
C ASN A 450 16.14 14.61 41.64
N SER A 451 15.63 15.75 42.12
CA SER A 451 14.73 16.62 41.34
C SER A 451 15.36 17.28 40.10
N ARG A 452 16.68 17.16 39.88
CA ARG A 452 17.39 17.76 38.74
C ARG A 452 17.90 16.75 37.72
N LEU A 453 17.81 15.44 37.97
CA LEU A 453 18.35 14.42 37.07
C LEU A 453 17.32 13.33 36.83
N LYS A 454 17.01 13.09 35.56
CA LYS A 454 16.13 12.00 35.10
C LYS A 454 16.84 11.22 34.01
N ILE A 455 16.81 9.89 34.12
CA ILE A 455 17.47 8.96 33.22
C ILE A 455 16.40 7.98 32.72
N ASP A 456 16.16 7.95 31.41
CA ASP A 456 15.29 6.98 30.76
C ASP A 456 16.14 5.98 29.98
N VAL A 457 15.89 4.69 30.19
CA VAL A 457 16.57 3.59 29.48
C VAL A 457 15.51 2.69 28.86
N MET A 458 15.73 2.32 27.60
CA MET A 458 14.88 1.40 26.84
C MET A 458 15.73 0.40 26.05
N ALA A 459 15.35 -0.87 26.10
CA ALA A 459 15.76 -1.89 25.14
C ALA A 459 14.50 -2.46 24.47
N SER A 460 14.58 -2.75 23.18
CA SER A 460 13.50 -3.39 22.44
C SER A 460 14.01 -4.35 21.36
N HIS A 461 13.16 -5.32 21.04
CA HIS A 461 13.33 -6.28 19.96
C HIS A 461 11.98 -6.41 19.25
N ALA A 462 11.96 -6.07 17.97
CA ALA A 462 10.78 -6.15 17.13
C ALA A 462 11.03 -7.08 15.95
N THR A 463 10.05 -7.93 15.61
CA THR A 463 10.07 -8.80 14.43
C THR A 463 8.75 -8.72 13.68
N ALA A 464 8.82 -8.83 12.36
CA ALA A 464 7.68 -9.12 11.50
C ALA A 464 8.09 -10.19 10.49
N HIS A 465 7.26 -11.21 10.35
CA HIS A 465 7.41 -12.31 9.41
C HIS A 465 6.14 -12.42 8.56
N THR A 466 6.28 -12.83 7.30
CA THR A 466 5.15 -13.07 6.40
C THR A 466 5.50 -14.14 5.40
N ASP A 467 4.80 -15.27 5.52
CA ASP A 467 4.66 -16.24 4.46
C ASP A 467 3.66 -15.71 3.42
N GLN A 468 4.07 -15.68 2.15
CA GLN A 468 3.19 -15.30 1.04
C GLN A 468 3.09 -16.40 -0.01
N GLN A 469 1.89 -16.55 -0.58
CA GLN A 469 1.65 -17.39 -1.75
C GLN A 469 0.84 -16.58 -2.76
N THR A 470 1.44 -16.30 -3.92
CA THR A 470 0.76 -15.66 -5.05
C THR A 470 0.44 -16.70 -6.11
N ASN A 471 -0.84 -17.02 -6.23
CA ASN A 471 -1.36 -18.07 -7.08
C ASN A 471 -2.16 -17.45 -8.23
N LEU A 472 -1.90 -17.87 -9.46
CA LEU A 472 -2.61 -17.38 -10.64
C LEU A 472 -3.26 -18.56 -11.36
N ILE A 473 -4.53 -18.40 -11.72
CA ILE A 473 -5.14 -19.14 -12.81
C ILE A 473 -5.64 -18.14 -13.85
N SER A 474 -5.26 -18.33 -15.11
CA SER A 474 -5.66 -17.49 -16.23
C SER A 474 -6.14 -18.33 -17.38
N LEU A 475 -7.27 -17.97 -17.97
CA LEU A 475 -7.83 -18.60 -19.16
C LEU A 475 -8.31 -17.52 -20.13
N GLY A 476 -8.63 -17.93 -21.35
CA GLY A 476 -9.19 -17.03 -22.35
C GLY A 476 -10.18 -17.74 -23.25
N THR A 477 -11.10 -16.97 -23.80
CA THR A 477 -12.15 -17.47 -24.68
C THR A 477 -12.32 -16.55 -25.88
N SER A 478 -12.85 -17.15 -26.93
CA SER A 478 -13.00 -16.54 -28.24
C SER A 478 -14.41 -15.99 -28.39
N VAL A 479 -14.55 -14.72 -28.78
CA VAL A 479 -15.84 -14.03 -28.88
C VAL A 479 -15.84 -13.15 -30.13
N SER A 480 -16.89 -13.24 -30.93
CA SER A 480 -17.04 -12.46 -32.16
C SER A 480 -17.75 -11.14 -31.86
N GLY A 481 -17.21 -10.02 -32.34
CA GLY A 481 -17.93 -8.74 -32.37
C GLY A 481 -18.37 -8.16 -31.02
N ILE A 482 -17.48 -8.12 -30.03
CA ILE A 482 -17.72 -7.38 -28.78
C ILE A 482 -17.81 -5.90 -29.13
N SER A 483 -18.88 -5.22 -28.73
CA SER A 483 -18.95 -3.76 -28.78
C SER A 483 -18.49 -3.16 -27.45
N ILE A 484 -17.64 -2.14 -27.52
CA ILE A 484 -17.11 -1.44 -26.36
C ILE A 484 -17.45 0.05 -26.53
N ASP A 485 -18.26 0.57 -25.62
CA ASP A 485 -18.62 1.99 -25.58
C ASP A 485 -18.01 2.69 -24.35
N ARG A 486 -17.48 3.89 -24.55
CA ARG A 486 -16.88 4.75 -23.53
C ARG A 486 -17.53 6.15 -23.51
N ASN A 487 -18.58 6.38 -24.28
CA ASN A 487 -19.32 7.65 -24.35
C ASN A 487 -20.21 7.87 -23.10
N ASN A 488 -19.57 8.04 -21.94
CA ASN A 488 -20.21 8.38 -20.67
C ASN A 488 -19.36 9.38 -19.88
N ASP A 489 -19.97 10.05 -18.89
CA ASP A 489 -19.35 11.08 -18.05
C ASP A 489 -18.00 10.68 -17.42
N GLN A 490 -17.76 9.37 -17.25
CA GLN A 490 -16.53 8.87 -16.67
C GLN A 490 -15.50 8.37 -17.70
N GLY A 491 -15.86 8.22 -18.97
CA GLY A 491 -15.00 7.68 -20.04
C GLY A 491 -14.69 6.19 -19.89
N LEU A 492 -15.59 5.45 -19.24
CA LEU A 492 -15.40 4.07 -18.80
C LEU A 492 -15.97 3.05 -19.81
N PRO A 493 -15.28 1.93 -20.08
CA PRO A 493 -15.73 0.93 -21.02
C PRO A 493 -16.96 0.17 -20.51
N VAL A 494 -17.98 0.09 -21.37
CA VAL A 494 -19.14 -0.80 -21.27
C VAL A 494 -18.98 -1.88 -22.33
N PHE A 495 -18.89 -3.14 -21.91
CA PHE A 495 -18.82 -4.28 -22.82
C PHE A 495 -20.23 -4.81 -23.14
N SER A 496 -20.59 -4.75 -24.42
CA SER A 496 -21.78 -5.42 -24.95
C SER A 496 -21.34 -6.68 -25.70
N PHE A 497 -21.66 -7.83 -25.12
CA PHE A 497 -21.36 -9.14 -25.69
C PHE A 497 -22.45 -9.59 -26.68
N PRO A 498 -22.13 -10.43 -27.68
CA PRO A 498 -23.13 -11.00 -28.57
C PRO A 498 -24.10 -11.92 -27.81
N SER A 499 -25.32 -12.09 -28.32
CA SER A 499 -26.40 -12.82 -27.62
C SER A 499 -26.16 -14.33 -27.41
N ASN A 500 -25.09 -14.89 -27.98
CA ASN A 500 -24.64 -16.27 -27.76
C ASN A 500 -23.46 -16.37 -26.77
N PHE A 501 -23.18 -15.30 -26.01
CA PHE A 501 -22.18 -15.28 -24.96
C PHE A 501 -22.74 -14.63 -23.69
N ASP A 502 -22.97 -15.44 -22.66
CA ASP A 502 -23.30 -14.93 -21.32
C ASP A 502 -22.00 -14.76 -20.52
N PRO A 503 -21.57 -13.53 -20.19
CA PRO A 503 -20.36 -13.30 -19.39
C PRO A 503 -20.45 -13.85 -17.96
N SER A 504 -21.64 -14.23 -17.48
CA SER A 504 -21.89 -14.71 -16.11
C SER A 504 -21.90 -16.24 -15.96
N ASP A 505 -21.88 -17.00 -17.07
CA ASP A 505 -21.85 -18.47 -17.10
C ASP A 505 -20.41 -19.00 -17.32
N PRO A 506 -19.81 -19.76 -16.37
CA PRO A 506 -18.50 -20.38 -16.57
C PRO A 506 -18.39 -21.33 -17.77
N ALA A 507 -19.49 -21.92 -18.25
CA ALA A 507 -19.46 -22.87 -19.37
C ALA A 507 -18.98 -22.22 -20.69
N VAL A 508 -19.06 -20.90 -20.85
CA VAL A 508 -18.59 -20.18 -22.05
C VAL A 508 -17.08 -20.32 -22.31
N TYR A 509 -16.31 -20.75 -21.31
CA TYR A 509 -14.87 -21.07 -21.43
C TYR A 509 -14.59 -22.45 -22.02
N ALA A 510 -15.57 -23.37 -21.99
CA ALA A 510 -15.50 -24.73 -22.55
C ALA A 510 -16.52 -24.96 -23.69
N ASP A 511 -16.97 -23.90 -24.35
CA ASP A 511 -17.84 -23.95 -25.52
C ASP A 511 -17.02 -24.14 -26.80
N PHE A 512 -17.00 -25.39 -27.28
CA PHE A 512 -16.33 -25.80 -28.51
C PHE A 512 -17.18 -25.57 -29.78
N THR A 513 -18.38 -25.00 -29.67
CA THR A 513 -19.34 -24.87 -30.77
C THR A 513 -19.36 -23.47 -31.41
N ARG A 514 -18.77 -22.48 -30.74
CA ARG A 514 -18.83 -21.08 -31.16
C ARG A 514 -18.09 -20.82 -32.47
N THR A 515 -18.75 -20.16 -33.41
CA THR A 515 -18.18 -19.78 -34.72
C THR A 515 -18.00 -18.28 -34.86
N GLY A 516 -17.05 -17.87 -35.72
CA GLY A 516 -17.00 -16.51 -36.27
C GLY A 516 -18.13 -16.26 -37.29
N ALA A 517 -18.24 -15.02 -37.77
CA ALA A 517 -19.21 -14.64 -38.81
C ALA A 517 -18.99 -15.36 -40.17
N ASN A 518 -17.78 -15.89 -40.40
CA ASN A 518 -17.43 -16.73 -41.55
C ASN A 518 -17.77 -18.23 -41.37
N GLY A 519 -18.39 -18.62 -40.25
CA GLY A 519 -18.72 -20.01 -39.93
C GLY A 519 -17.54 -20.85 -39.43
N GLN A 520 -16.33 -20.30 -39.31
CA GLN A 520 -15.18 -21.01 -38.74
C GLN A 520 -15.36 -21.17 -37.23
N VAL A 521 -15.21 -22.40 -36.71
CA VAL A 521 -15.14 -22.66 -35.26
C VAL A 521 -13.97 -21.88 -34.66
N LEU A 522 -14.25 -21.17 -33.57
CA LEU A 522 -13.25 -20.41 -32.84
C LEU A 522 -12.47 -21.34 -31.90
N PRO A 523 -11.14 -21.21 -31.79
CA PRO A 523 -10.35 -22.08 -30.91
C PRO A 523 -10.64 -21.83 -29.43
N VAL A 524 -10.53 -22.91 -28.64
CA VAL A 524 -10.67 -22.92 -27.18
C VAL A 524 -9.27 -23.06 -26.56
N TYR A 525 -9.01 -22.36 -25.46
CA TYR A 525 -7.70 -22.28 -24.82
C TYR A 525 -7.78 -22.81 -23.39
N GLY A 526 -6.91 -23.75 -23.03
CA GLY A 526 -6.80 -24.25 -21.67
C GLY A 526 -6.13 -23.22 -20.74
N PRO A 527 -6.29 -23.37 -19.41
CA PRO A 527 -5.77 -22.41 -18.45
C PRO A 527 -4.26 -22.52 -18.31
N ALA A 528 -3.64 -21.41 -17.94
CA ALA A 528 -2.30 -21.39 -17.35
C ALA A 528 -2.41 -21.24 -15.84
N LEU A 529 -1.61 -22.01 -15.10
CA LEU A 529 -1.49 -21.96 -13.65
C LEU A 529 -0.12 -21.40 -13.27
N GLN A 530 -0.02 -20.62 -12.20
CA GLN A 530 1.25 -20.22 -11.60
C GLN A 530 1.17 -20.32 -10.08
N TYR A 531 2.23 -20.84 -9.47
CA TYR A 531 2.46 -20.84 -8.02
C TYR A 531 3.74 -20.04 -7.77
N ARG A 532 3.65 -19.01 -6.94
CA ARG A 532 4.76 -18.08 -6.62
C ARG A 532 4.80 -17.85 -5.12
N PRO A 533 5.48 -18.74 -4.38
CA PRO A 533 5.67 -18.57 -2.94
C PRO A 533 6.79 -17.57 -2.66
N GLY A 534 6.82 -17.08 -1.43
CA GLY A 534 7.89 -16.22 -0.94
C GLY A 534 7.73 -15.94 0.55
N GLU A 535 8.74 -15.32 1.13
CA GLU A 535 8.82 -15.10 2.57
C GLU A 535 9.53 -13.77 2.88
N PHE A 536 8.88 -12.92 3.65
CA PHE A 536 9.45 -11.67 4.16
C PHE A 536 9.76 -11.79 5.65
N ASN A 537 10.92 -11.27 6.05
CA ASN A 537 11.32 -11.13 7.43
C ASN A 537 11.93 -9.73 7.65
N ASN A 538 11.52 -9.09 8.74
CA ASN A 538 12.03 -7.80 9.19
C ASN A 538 12.29 -7.89 10.69
N SER A 539 13.41 -7.35 11.18
CA SER A 539 13.69 -7.29 12.61
C SER A 539 14.47 -6.04 12.98
N GLU A 540 14.14 -5.38 14.09
CA GLU A 540 14.94 -4.30 14.68
C GLU A 540 15.29 -4.64 16.14
N ASP A 541 16.59 -4.66 16.45
CA ASP A 541 17.11 -4.56 17.82
C ASP A 541 17.43 -3.08 18.11
N GLN A 542 16.99 -2.55 19.25
CA GLN A 542 17.20 -1.15 19.63
C GLN A 542 17.57 -1.03 21.11
N PHE A 543 18.53 -0.16 21.42
CA PHE A 543 18.85 0.30 22.76
C PHE A 543 18.92 1.83 22.76
N LYS A 544 18.25 2.49 23.71
CA LYS A 544 18.23 3.94 23.89
C LYS A 544 18.47 4.29 25.36
N VAL A 545 19.27 5.33 25.59
CA VAL A 545 19.42 6.00 26.88
C VAL A 545 19.27 7.49 26.64
N ASP A 546 18.41 8.15 27.40
CA ASP A 546 18.25 9.60 27.44
C ASP A 546 18.47 10.09 28.88
N VAL A 547 19.13 11.23 29.03
CA VAL A 547 19.54 11.82 30.32
C VAL A 547 19.20 13.31 30.32
N ASP A 548 18.23 13.66 31.15
CA ASP A 548 17.72 15.00 31.40
C ASP A 548 18.38 15.57 32.66
N TRP A 549 19.11 16.67 32.52
CA TRP A 549 19.76 17.37 33.63
C TRP A 549 19.27 18.82 33.73
N GLU A 550 18.38 19.10 34.69
CA GLU A 550 17.92 20.45 35.01
C GLU A 550 19.02 21.25 35.72
N ILE A 551 19.17 22.51 35.30
CA ILE A 551 20.15 23.44 35.83
C ILE A 551 19.50 24.74 36.27
N ASP A 552 20.11 25.35 37.29
CA ASP A 552 19.67 26.60 37.89
C ASP A 552 20.40 27.76 37.21
N HIS A 553 19.93 28.14 36.01
CA HIS A 553 20.59 29.13 35.17
C HIS A 553 19.56 30.06 34.47
N PRO A 554 19.80 31.39 34.36
CA PRO A 554 18.76 32.36 33.93
C PRO A 554 18.25 32.26 32.48
N ILE A 555 18.84 31.38 31.66
CA ILE A 555 18.53 31.24 30.22
C ILE A 555 18.29 29.78 29.82
N VAL A 556 19.01 28.85 30.44
CA VAL A 556 19.04 27.43 30.06
C VAL A 556 18.45 26.67 31.24
N SER A 557 17.34 25.98 31.03
CA SER A 557 16.63 25.27 32.10
C SER A 557 17.11 23.82 32.24
N LYS A 558 17.49 23.19 31.12
CA LYS A 558 17.85 21.77 31.07
C LYS A 558 18.90 21.50 30.00
N PHE A 559 19.82 20.58 30.27
CA PHE A 559 20.60 19.89 29.26
C PHE A 559 20.06 18.48 29.05
N GLU A 560 19.91 18.05 27.80
CA GLU A 560 19.61 16.67 27.45
C GLU A 560 20.79 16.03 26.72
N PHE A 561 21.07 14.78 27.04
CA PHE A 561 22.02 13.93 26.36
C PHE A 561 21.34 12.61 26.03
N GLY A 562 21.56 12.06 24.85
CA GLY A 562 21.07 10.72 24.57
C GLY A 562 21.97 9.93 23.63
N ALA A 563 21.88 8.61 23.72
CA ALA A 563 22.63 7.65 22.93
C ALA A 563 21.69 6.53 22.49
N GLN A 564 21.80 6.13 21.22
CA GLN A 564 20.93 5.11 20.64
C GLN A 564 21.70 4.25 19.65
N GLY A 565 21.65 2.94 19.86
CA GLY A 565 22.13 1.92 18.93
C GLY A 565 20.96 1.14 18.35
N ARG A 566 20.98 0.90 17.04
CA ARG A 566 19.97 0.10 16.33
C ARG A 566 20.61 -0.86 15.35
N LYS A 567 20.00 -2.03 15.19
CA LYS A 567 20.35 -3.00 14.17
C LYS A 567 19.08 -3.51 13.52
N GLN A 568 18.84 -3.11 12.28
CA GLN A 568 17.72 -3.56 11.47
C GLN A 568 18.18 -4.62 10.46
N LYS A 569 17.33 -5.61 10.20
CA LYS A 569 17.52 -6.60 9.13
C LYS A 569 16.26 -6.71 8.30
N PHE A 570 16.43 -6.67 6.99
CA PHE A 570 15.41 -7.02 6.00
C PHE A 570 15.88 -8.26 5.25
N LEU A 571 15.00 -9.24 5.07
CA LEU A 571 15.30 -10.50 4.39
C LEU A 571 14.06 -10.97 3.63
N ASN A 572 14.20 -11.13 2.32
CA ASN A 572 13.12 -11.48 1.40
C ASN A 572 13.56 -12.64 0.50
N TYR A 573 12.91 -13.78 0.67
CA TYR A 573 13.01 -14.90 -0.27
C TYR A 573 11.84 -14.85 -1.26
N ALA A 574 12.17 -14.95 -2.54
CA ALA A 574 11.21 -15.32 -3.57
C ALA A 574 11.47 -16.80 -3.94
N GLY A 575 10.72 -17.38 -4.89
CA GLY A 575 10.89 -18.77 -5.29
C GLY A 575 12.24 -19.19 -5.91
N GLY A 576 13.31 -18.39 -5.81
CA GLY A 576 14.68 -18.82 -6.03
C GLY A 576 14.98 -19.45 -7.40
N GLY A 577 15.85 -20.46 -7.40
CA GLY A 577 16.24 -21.25 -8.58
C GLY A 577 17.29 -20.58 -9.46
N SER A 578 18.05 -19.64 -8.92
CA SER A 578 19.11 -18.93 -9.66
C SER A 578 20.47 -19.61 -9.57
N VAL A 579 20.76 -20.44 -8.57
CA VAL A 579 22.10 -21.00 -8.38
C VAL A 579 22.41 -22.04 -9.47
N LEU A 580 23.55 -21.89 -10.16
CA LEU A 580 24.03 -22.87 -11.13
C LEU A 580 24.73 -24.02 -10.39
N LEU A 581 24.15 -25.23 -10.45
CA LEU A 581 24.68 -26.43 -9.79
C LEU A 581 25.73 -27.14 -10.65
N ASP A 582 25.55 -27.16 -11.97
CA ASP A 582 26.50 -27.75 -12.93
C ASP A 582 26.61 -26.88 -14.20
N PRO A 583 27.77 -26.23 -14.43
CA PRO A 583 28.01 -25.38 -15.61
C PRO A 583 28.22 -26.17 -16.91
N THR A 584 28.36 -27.50 -16.86
CA THR A 584 28.53 -28.33 -18.06
C THR A 584 27.19 -28.74 -18.67
N THR A 585 26.20 -29.03 -17.83
CA THR A 585 24.82 -29.35 -18.23
C THR A 585 23.87 -28.15 -18.17
N MET A 586 24.33 -27.00 -17.64
CA MET A 586 23.52 -25.82 -17.35
C MET A 586 22.38 -26.11 -16.36
N THR A 587 22.61 -27.01 -15.41
CA THR A 587 21.62 -27.40 -14.40
C THR A 587 21.56 -26.37 -13.29
N TYR A 588 20.41 -25.71 -13.16
CA TYR A 588 20.13 -24.80 -12.05
C TYR A 588 19.47 -25.53 -10.89
N GLN A 589 19.63 -24.95 -9.71
CA GLN A 589 18.84 -25.28 -8.54
C GLN A 589 17.35 -25.12 -8.87
N SER A 590 16.53 -26.02 -8.35
CA SER A 590 15.08 -26.01 -8.48
C SER A 590 14.50 -24.68 -7.95
N SER A 591 13.51 -24.16 -8.68
CA SER A 591 12.74 -22.99 -8.27
C SER A 591 11.43 -23.43 -7.62
N ALA A 592 11.05 -22.80 -6.52
CA ALA A 592 9.70 -22.92 -5.95
C ALA A 592 8.63 -22.23 -6.83
N ASN A 593 9.04 -21.43 -7.83
CA ASN A 593 8.13 -20.84 -8.79
C ASN A 593 7.70 -21.88 -9.84
N VAL A 594 6.45 -22.33 -9.78
CA VAL A 594 5.90 -23.24 -10.79
C VAL A 594 5.01 -22.49 -11.77
N SER A 595 4.99 -22.92 -13.02
CA SER A 595 4.08 -22.40 -14.05
C SER A 595 3.70 -23.49 -15.03
N TYR A 596 2.42 -23.74 -15.18
CA TYR A 596 1.85 -24.73 -16.10
C TYR A 596 1.00 -24.07 -17.18
N THR A 597 0.99 -24.66 -18.37
CA THR A 597 0.09 -24.31 -19.48
C THR A 597 -0.76 -25.54 -19.82
N THR A 598 -1.95 -25.34 -20.39
CA THR A 598 -2.85 -26.46 -20.73
C THR A 598 -3.28 -26.36 -22.19
N ASN A 599 -3.00 -27.41 -22.95
CA ASN A 599 -3.44 -27.55 -24.34
C ASN A 599 -4.64 -28.50 -24.40
N ILE A 600 -5.68 -28.11 -25.14
CA ILE A 600 -6.86 -28.95 -25.34
C ILE A 600 -6.73 -29.67 -26.68
N VAL A 601 -6.77 -31.00 -26.67
CA VAL A 601 -6.59 -31.86 -27.85
C VAL A 601 -7.47 -33.10 -27.74
N ASP A 602 -8.07 -33.56 -28.85
CA ASP A 602 -9.02 -34.67 -28.81
C ASP A 602 -8.40 -36.00 -28.37
N ASN A 603 -7.16 -36.26 -28.77
CA ASN A 603 -6.44 -37.51 -28.52
C ASN A 603 -5.00 -37.22 -28.03
N PRO A 604 -4.81 -36.85 -26.75
CA PRO A 604 -3.48 -36.61 -26.19
C PRO A 604 -2.67 -37.91 -26.13
N THR A 605 -1.44 -37.89 -26.65
CA THR A 605 -0.52 -39.04 -26.56
C THR A 605 0.17 -39.17 -25.19
N GLN A 606 0.09 -38.13 -24.37
CA GLN A 606 0.65 -38.03 -23.02
C GLN A 606 -0.13 -36.98 -22.22
N VAL A 607 -0.21 -37.15 -20.90
CA VAL A 607 -0.96 -36.21 -20.01
C VAL A 607 -0.17 -34.91 -19.77
N ARG A 608 1.17 -34.98 -19.76
CA ARG A 608 2.07 -33.85 -19.48
C ARG A 608 3.37 -33.97 -20.28
N ASN A 609 3.91 -32.84 -20.73
CA ASN A 609 5.26 -32.72 -21.29
C ASN A 609 5.91 -31.44 -20.73
N GLY A 610 6.94 -31.59 -19.90
CA GLY A 610 7.55 -30.46 -19.18
C GLY A 610 6.51 -29.72 -18.33
N ASN A 611 6.23 -28.46 -18.69
CA ASN A 611 5.22 -27.64 -18.02
C ASN A 611 3.87 -27.56 -18.77
N THR A 612 3.74 -28.23 -19.91
CA THR A 612 2.50 -28.30 -20.69
C THR A 612 1.70 -29.53 -20.32
N TRP A 613 0.46 -29.32 -19.88
CA TRP A 613 -0.54 -30.36 -19.67
C TRP A 613 -1.42 -30.51 -20.91
N TYR A 614 -1.93 -31.71 -21.15
CA TYR A 614 -2.84 -31.99 -22.26
C TYR A 614 -4.14 -32.59 -21.73
N MET A 615 -5.26 -32.04 -22.18
CA MET A 615 -6.60 -32.49 -21.78
C MET A 615 -7.49 -32.70 -23.00
N THR A 616 -8.35 -33.71 -22.93
CA THR A 616 -9.47 -33.86 -23.87
C THR A 616 -10.52 -32.76 -23.63
N PRO A 617 -11.35 -32.43 -24.64
CA PRO A 617 -12.48 -31.51 -24.46
C PRO A 617 -13.37 -31.86 -23.25
N ALA A 618 -13.67 -33.15 -23.04
CA ALA A 618 -14.48 -33.62 -21.92
C ALA A 618 -13.81 -33.39 -20.55
N GLN A 619 -12.50 -33.65 -20.43
CA GLN A 619 -11.74 -33.37 -19.20
C GLN A 619 -11.70 -31.86 -18.92
N TYR A 620 -11.56 -31.03 -19.96
CA TYR A 620 -11.56 -29.58 -19.80
C TYR A 620 -12.92 -29.03 -19.38
N THR A 621 -14.02 -29.53 -19.96
CA THR A 621 -15.39 -29.20 -19.52
C THR A 621 -15.61 -29.59 -18.05
N ALA A 622 -15.12 -30.76 -17.63
CA ALA A 622 -15.19 -31.20 -16.24
C ALA A 622 -14.34 -30.31 -15.29
N LEU A 623 -13.15 -29.88 -15.73
CA LEU A 623 -12.33 -28.91 -14.99
C LEU A 623 -13.09 -27.59 -14.82
N ILE A 624 -13.58 -26.99 -15.91
CA ILE A 624 -14.32 -25.71 -15.85
C ILE A 624 -15.58 -25.83 -14.99
N GLY A 625 -16.28 -26.96 -15.00
CA GLY A 625 -17.40 -27.22 -14.08
C GLY A 625 -17.01 -27.32 -12.60
N ALA A 626 -15.76 -27.70 -12.29
CA ALA A 626 -15.25 -27.82 -10.93
C ALA A 626 -14.64 -26.51 -10.37
N ILE A 627 -13.96 -25.74 -11.22
CA ILE A 627 -13.30 -24.47 -10.82
C ILE A 627 -14.09 -23.21 -11.18
N GLY A 628 -15.16 -23.31 -11.98
CA GLY A 628 -15.97 -22.18 -12.41
C GLY A 628 -16.74 -21.54 -11.26
N GLY A 629 -16.65 -20.22 -11.13
CA GLY A 629 -17.49 -19.42 -10.23
C GLY A 629 -17.92 -18.12 -10.89
N THR A 630 -18.84 -17.40 -10.26
CA THR A 630 -19.35 -16.10 -10.73
C THR A 630 -19.21 -15.08 -9.59
N THR A 631 -18.89 -13.82 -9.89
CA THR A 631 -18.70 -12.77 -8.88
C THR A 631 -19.94 -12.62 -7.98
N GLY A 632 -19.75 -12.68 -6.65
CA GLY A 632 -20.83 -12.55 -5.66
C GLY A 632 -20.91 -11.17 -4.98
N GLY A 633 -21.87 -11.03 -4.06
CA GLY A 633 -22.24 -9.76 -3.42
C GLY A 633 -23.08 -8.87 -4.33
N ALA A 634 -23.10 -7.56 -4.06
CA ALA A 634 -23.82 -6.61 -4.89
C ALA A 634 -23.30 -6.59 -6.35
N PRO A 635 -24.12 -6.24 -7.36
CA PRO A 635 -23.67 -6.11 -8.75
C PRO A 635 -22.42 -5.23 -8.88
N LEU A 636 -21.55 -5.54 -9.84
CA LEU A 636 -20.31 -4.77 -10.07
C LEU A 636 -20.60 -3.26 -10.19
N PHE A 637 -19.83 -2.44 -9.47
CA PHE A 637 -19.95 -0.97 -9.42
C PHE A 637 -21.26 -0.43 -8.82
N SER A 638 -22.02 -1.24 -8.09
CA SER A 638 -23.21 -0.79 -7.36
C SER A 638 -22.90 0.43 -6.48
N GLY A 639 -23.60 1.54 -6.72
CA GLY A 639 -23.41 2.79 -5.97
C GLY A 639 -22.34 3.75 -6.50
N LEU A 640 -21.51 3.35 -7.48
CA LEU A 640 -20.57 4.26 -8.13
C LEU A 640 -21.33 5.37 -8.87
N LYS A 641 -21.06 6.63 -8.50
CA LYS A 641 -21.67 7.81 -9.11
C LYS A 641 -21.22 7.99 -10.56
N GLY A 642 -22.19 7.99 -11.49
CA GLY A 642 -21.90 8.05 -12.92
C GLY A 642 -21.39 6.74 -13.50
N ALA A 643 -21.63 5.60 -12.84
CA ALA A 643 -21.48 4.30 -13.48
C ALA A 643 -22.48 4.19 -14.65
N PRO A 644 -22.03 3.79 -15.85
CA PRO A 644 -22.92 3.59 -16.99
C PRO A 644 -23.80 2.34 -16.81
N SER A 645 -24.99 2.36 -17.40
CA SER A 645 -25.85 1.18 -17.54
C SER A 645 -25.24 0.14 -18.48
N GLY A 646 -25.57 -1.13 -18.30
CA GLY A 646 -25.16 -2.22 -19.20
C GLY A 646 -23.87 -2.95 -18.82
N ILE A 647 -23.20 -2.53 -17.74
CA ILE A 647 -22.14 -3.36 -17.14
C ILE A 647 -22.78 -4.66 -16.59
N PRO A 648 -22.22 -5.86 -16.89
CA PRO A 648 -22.72 -7.12 -16.36
C PRO A 648 -22.78 -7.14 -14.84
N SER A 649 -23.90 -7.62 -14.27
CA SER A 649 -24.11 -7.68 -12.83
C SER A 649 -23.19 -8.70 -12.15
N GLY A 650 -22.92 -9.82 -12.83
CA GLY A 650 -21.93 -10.80 -12.45
C GLY A 650 -21.12 -11.28 -13.64
N ILE A 651 -19.88 -11.74 -13.40
CA ILE A 651 -18.99 -12.26 -14.44
C ILE A 651 -18.36 -13.57 -13.95
N ALA A 652 -18.22 -14.55 -14.85
CA ALA A 652 -17.70 -15.87 -14.58
C ALA A 652 -16.17 -15.92 -14.60
N PHE A 653 -15.55 -16.62 -13.64
CA PHE A 653 -14.10 -16.73 -13.49
C PHE A 653 -13.65 -18.13 -13.05
N PRO A 654 -12.39 -18.51 -13.36
CA PRO A 654 -11.76 -19.68 -12.76
C PRO A 654 -11.33 -19.39 -11.32
N ASN A 655 -11.73 -20.23 -10.38
CA ASN A 655 -11.27 -20.17 -9.00
C ASN A 655 -9.96 -20.97 -8.83
N PHE A 656 -8.97 -20.41 -8.11
CA PHE A 656 -7.76 -21.14 -7.75
C PHE A 656 -8.03 -22.00 -6.51
N ASN A 657 -8.76 -23.11 -6.69
CA ASN A 657 -8.95 -24.11 -5.63
C ASN A 657 -7.97 -25.27 -5.84
N ALA A 658 -6.95 -25.36 -4.99
CA ALA A 658 -5.94 -26.41 -5.07
C ALA A 658 -6.52 -27.84 -4.93
N GLU A 659 -7.59 -28.03 -4.16
CA GLU A 659 -8.25 -29.34 -3.98
C GLU A 659 -8.97 -29.79 -5.26
N GLU A 660 -9.61 -28.86 -5.98
CA GLU A 660 -10.23 -29.15 -7.27
C GLU A 660 -9.18 -29.30 -8.38
N LEU A 661 -8.16 -28.42 -8.41
CA LEU A 661 -7.08 -28.48 -9.38
C LEU A 661 -6.26 -29.77 -9.26
N ALA A 662 -6.05 -30.30 -8.04
CA ALA A 662 -5.34 -31.57 -7.81
C ALA A 662 -6.03 -32.81 -8.41
N LYS A 663 -7.29 -32.70 -8.85
CA LYS A 663 -8.01 -33.77 -9.58
C LYS A 663 -7.63 -33.83 -11.06
N PHE A 664 -7.00 -32.77 -11.59
CA PHE A 664 -6.66 -32.60 -13.00
C PHE A 664 -5.16 -32.34 -13.24
N TYR A 665 -4.44 -31.85 -12.23
CA TYR A 665 -3.02 -31.51 -12.26
C TYR A 665 -2.29 -32.19 -11.11
N ASP A 666 -1.05 -32.61 -11.36
CA ASP A 666 -0.09 -32.90 -10.29
C ASP A 666 0.43 -31.57 -9.73
N LEU A 667 0.04 -31.28 -8.49
CA LEU A 667 0.42 -30.07 -7.77
C LEU A 667 1.55 -30.31 -6.75
N SER A 668 2.22 -31.47 -6.79
CA SER A 668 3.30 -31.81 -5.84
C SER A 668 4.47 -30.81 -5.86
N GLY A 669 4.68 -30.10 -6.97
CA GLY A 669 5.66 -29.02 -7.07
C GLY A 669 5.23 -27.69 -6.45
N PHE A 670 3.99 -27.53 -5.98
CA PHE A 670 3.52 -26.31 -5.30
C PHE A 670 3.93 -26.34 -3.83
N ASP A 671 5.24 -26.34 -3.61
CA ASP A 671 5.88 -26.49 -2.30
C ASP A 671 6.49 -25.15 -1.84
N HIS A 672 6.15 -24.73 -0.63
CA HIS A 672 6.69 -23.50 -0.02
C HIS A 672 8.07 -23.75 0.57
N ASP A 673 8.38 -24.97 1.04
CA ASP A 673 9.66 -25.26 1.72
C ASP A 673 10.87 -25.00 0.79
N LEU A 674 10.66 -25.14 -0.53
CA LEU A 674 11.59 -24.82 -1.61
C LEU A 674 12.04 -23.34 -1.69
N VAL A 675 11.35 -22.41 -0.99
CA VAL A 675 11.68 -20.97 -0.96
C VAL A 675 13.00 -20.70 -0.24
N ARG A 676 13.34 -21.49 0.78
CA ARG A 676 14.58 -21.33 1.55
C ARG A 676 15.67 -22.32 1.16
N GLU A 677 15.30 -23.54 0.82
CA GLU A 677 16.24 -24.62 0.49
C GLU A 677 15.66 -25.48 -0.63
N ALA A 678 16.45 -25.73 -1.68
CA ALA A 678 16.06 -26.64 -2.76
C ALA A 678 17.25 -27.50 -3.18
N ASP A 679 16.98 -28.74 -3.57
CA ASP A 679 17.98 -29.77 -3.91
C ASP A 679 19.04 -30.03 -2.81
N GLY A 680 18.72 -29.70 -1.54
CA GLY A 680 19.63 -29.79 -0.39
C GLY A 680 20.59 -28.61 -0.21
N PHE A 681 20.35 -27.48 -0.90
CA PHE A 681 21.16 -26.27 -0.82
C PHE A 681 20.31 -25.04 -0.48
N PRO A 682 20.83 -24.07 0.31
CA PRO A 682 20.09 -22.84 0.61
C PRO A 682 19.94 -21.96 -0.64
N GLN A 683 18.73 -21.44 -0.85
CA GLN A 683 18.44 -20.45 -1.89
C GLN A 683 19.12 -19.12 -1.56
N VAL A 684 19.50 -18.35 -2.59
CA VAL A 684 19.93 -16.96 -2.41
C VAL A 684 18.68 -16.09 -2.21
N PRO A 685 18.58 -15.29 -1.12
CA PRO A 685 17.44 -14.40 -0.93
C PRO A 685 17.43 -13.33 -2.03
N SER A 686 16.23 -13.04 -2.54
CA SER A 686 16.00 -11.99 -3.55
C SER A 686 16.35 -10.59 -3.04
N ALA A 687 16.36 -10.38 -1.73
CA ALA A 687 16.91 -9.21 -1.08
C ALA A 687 17.29 -9.54 0.37
N LYS A 688 18.50 -9.13 0.78
CA LYS A 688 18.87 -9.06 2.19
C LYS A 688 19.58 -7.73 2.47
N VAL A 689 19.20 -7.03 3.53
CA VAL A 689 19.86 -5.80 3.98
C VAL A 689 20.06 -5.87 5.50
N ASP A 690 21.31 -5.82 5.95
CA ASP A 690 21.68 -5.60 7.34
C ASP A 690 22.06 -4.10 7.51
N GLU A 691 21.25 -3.33 8.24
CA GLU A 691 21.44 -1.88 8.54
C GLU A 691 21.81 -1.71 10.02
N THR A 692 22.94 -1.07 10.31
CA THR A 692 23.40 -0.79 11.68
C THR A 692 23.59 0.71 11.87
N VAL A 693 22.93 1.27 12.89
CA VAL A 693 22.94 2.69 13.20
C VAL A 693 23.46 2.91 14.62
N LEU A 694 24.44 3.78 14.76
CA LEU A 694 24.84 4.35 16.05
C LEU A 694 24.59 5.86 16.02
N SER A 695 24.01 6.39 17.09
CA SER A 695 23.69 7.81 17.18
C SER A 695 23.80 8.32 18.60
N GLY A 696 24.07 9.61 18.73
CA GLY A 696 24.09 10.31 20.00
C GLY A 696 23.80 11.79 19.81
N TYR A 697 23.29 12.43 20.85
CA TYR A 697 22.94 13.85 20.81
C TYR A 697 23.27 14.59 22.10
N VAL A 698 23.38 15.90 21.95
CA VAL A 698 23.34 16.89 23.04
C VAL A 698 22.40 18.02 22.66
N MET A 699 21.57 18.45 23.59
CA MET A 699 20.60 19.53 23.44
C MET A 699 20.52 20.35 24.72
N ALA A 700 20.15 21.62 24.59
CA ALA A 700 19.84 22.51 25.70
C ALA A 700 18.44 23.09 25.50
N ASP A 701 17.60 23.02 26.53
CA ASP A 701 16.31 23.70 26.59
C ASP A 701 16.53 25.10 27.19
N ILE A 702 15.84 26.09 26.63
CA ILE A 702 15.81 27.46 27.14
C ILE A 702 14.44 27.79 27.72
N ASP A 703 14.44 28.55 28.81
CA ASP A 703 13.27 29.17 29.41
C ASP A 703 13.70 30.50 30.04
N THR A 704 13.31 31.62 29.43
CA THR A 704 13.80 32.94 29.78
C THR A 704 12.80 34.03 29.35
N GLU A 705 13.08 35.29 29.66
CA GLU A 705 12.26 36.42 29.20
C GLU A 705 13.04 37.34 28.25
N ILE A 706 12.43 37.70 27.13
CA ILE A 706 12.96 38.68 26.18
C ILE A 706 11.88 39.73 25.90
N PHE A 707 12.20 41.00 26.12
CA PHE A 707 11.27 42.14 26.01
C PHE A 707 9.99 41.99 26.86
N GLY A 708 10.04 41.26 27.99
CA GLY A 708 8.88 40.97 28.84
C GLY A 708 7.95 39.88 28.30
N MET A 709 8.38 39.14 27.27
CA MET A 709 7.70 37.96 26.73
C MET A 709 8.49 36.71 27.11
N ARG A 710 7.81 35.64 27.56
CA ARG A 710 8.47 34.37 27.85
C ARG A 710 8.90 33.69 26.56
N LEU A 711 10.19 33.34 26.47
CA LEU A 711 10.77 32.55 25.40
C LEU A 711 11.13 31.18 25.95
N THR A 712 10.46 30.14 25.45
CA THR A 712 10.90 28.75 25.60
C THR A 712 11.47 28.22 24.27
N GLY A 713 12.19 27.12 24.30
CA GLY A 713 12.74 26.51 23.09
C GLY A 713 13.81 25.48 23.38
N ASN A 714 14.42 24.93 22.33
CA ASN A 714 15.57 24.05 22.49
C ASN A 714 16.53 24.12 21.31
N GLY A 715 17.78 23.72 21.54
CA GLY A 715 18.84 23.77 20.54
C GLY A 715 19.90 22.72 20.77
N GLY A 716 20.30 22.02 19.72
CA GLY A 716 21.26 20.94 19.86
C GLY A 716 21.72 20.33 18.55
N VAL A 717 22.48 19.24 18.65
CA VAL A 717 23.00 18.49 17.52
C VAL A 717 22.97 16.99 17.77
N ARG A 718 22.49 16.25 16.77
CA ARG A 718 22.55 14.79 16.72
C ARG A 718 23.63 14.37 15.74
N TRP A 719 24.49 13.45 16.16
CA TRP A 719 25.41 12.71 15.30
C TRP A 719 24.81 11.33 15.03
N THR A 720 24.89 10.87 13.78
CA THR A 720 24.48 9.51 13.40
C THR A 720 25.47 8.92 12.40
N HIS A 721 25.84 7.66 12.62
CA HIS A 721 26.64 6.85 11.71
C HIS A 721 25.83 5.62 11.32
N THR A 722 25.73 5.37 10.02
CA THR A 722 25.02 4.22 9.47
C THR A 722 25.96 3.36 8.62
N LYS A 723 25.85 2.05 8.78
CA LYS A 723 26.43 1.04 7.90
C LYS A 723 25.32 0.17 7.33
N ASP A 724 25.22 0.16 6.01
CA ASP A 724 24.26 -0.65 5.26
C ASP A 724 25.02 -1.76 4.52
N THR A 725 24.54 -2.99 4.58
CA THR A 725 25.13 -4.16 3.89
C THR A 725 24.04 -4.90 3.14
N GLY A 726 24.00 -4.74 1.82
CA GLY A 726 23.06 -5.38 0.91
C GLY A 726 23.64 -6.65 0.31
N LEU A 727 22.86 -7.74 0.28
CA LEU A 727 23.15 -8.98 -0.42
C LEU A 727 21.99 -9.27 -1.39
N GLY A 728 22.36 -9.59 -2.64
CA GLY A 728 21.45 -9.95 -3.72
C GLY A 728 22.08 -10.93 -4.69
N THR A 729 21.47 -11.15 -5.84
CA THR A 729 21.98 -12.05 -6.89
C THR A 729 22.74 -11.28 -7.98
N ASN A 730 23.91 -11.76 -8.39
CA ASN A 730 24.56 -11.39 -9.64
C ASN A 730 24.35 -12.52 -10.67
N VAL A 731 23.58 -12.24 -11.73
CA VAL A 731 23.26 -13.15 -12.83
C VAL A 731 23.88 -12.62 -14.13
N SER A 732 24.79 -13.39 -14.71
CA SER A 732 25.38 -13.12 -16.02
C SER A 732 24.68 -13.95 -17.09
N ARG A 733 24.32 -13.33 -18.22
CA ARG A 733 23.60 -13.94 -19.34
C ARG A 733 24.27 -13.58 -20.64
N VAL A 734 24.28 -14.51 -21.58
CA VAL A 734 24.78 -14.31 -22.94
C VAL A 734 23.70 -14.69 -23.95
N THR A 735 23.38 -13.76 -24.86
CA THR A 735 22.71 -14.07 -26.11
C THR A 735 23.75 -14.48 -27.15
N ARG A 736 23.56 -15.64 -27.78
CA ARG A 736 24.48 -16.24 -28.76
C ARG A 736 23.71 -16.99 -29.84
N PHE A 737 24.39 -17.37 -30.91
CA PHE A 737 23.86 -18.36 -31.86
C PHE A 737 23.97 -19.77 -31.28
N ASN A 738 22.88 -20.53 -31.35
CA ASN A 738 22.82 -21.94 -31.00
C ASN A 738 23.36 -22.81 -32.16
N SER A 739 23.43 -24.12 -31.94
CA SER A 739 23.95 -25.09 -32.92
C SER A 739 23.15 -25.20 -34.23
N THR A 740 21.93 -24.66 -34.30
CA THR A 740 21.11 -24.59 -35.52
C THR A 740 21.12 -23.21 -36.19
N GLY A 741 21.92 -22.26 -35.69
CA GLY A 741 22.03 -20.90 -36.20
C GLY A 741 20.91 -19.96 -35.76
N GLY A 742 20.01 -20.41 -34.88
CA GLY A 742 19.03 -19.55 -34.21
C GLY A 742 19.63 -18.86 -32.98
N THR A 743 19.05 -17.75 -32.56
CA THR A 743 19.51 -17.03 -31.36
C THR A 743 18.96 -17.67 -30.08
N GLU A 744 19.82 -17.88 -29.08
CA GLU A 744 19.45 -18.31 -27.71
C GLU A 744 20.06 -17.39 -26.66
N THR A 745 19.36 -17.17 -25.54
CA THR A 745 19.91 -16.49 -24.37
C THR A 745 20.08 -17.49 -23.22
N VAL A 746 21.33 -17.75 -22.84
CA VAL A 746 21.68 -18.63 -21.72
C VAL A 746 22.16 -17.80 -20.52
N VAL A 747 21.88 -18.25 -19.30
CA VAL A 747 22.55 -17.75 -18.09
C VAL A 747 23.92 -18.44 -18.03
N LEU A 748 25.03 -17.73 -17.79
CA LEU A 748 26.36 -18.35 -17.67
C LEU A 748 26.80 -18.57 -16.23
N ALA A 749 26.44 -17.64 -15.34
CA ALA A 749 26.77 -17.71 -13.92
C ALA A 749 25.70 -16.97 -13.12
N ALA A 750 25.45 -17.45 -11.90
CA ALA A 750 24.51 -16.81 -10.99
C ALA A 750 24.89 -17.11 -9.54
N GLN A 751 25.23 -16.07 -8.79
CA GLN A 751 25.83 -16.17 -7.46
C GLN A 751 25.37 -15.04 -6.53
N ALA A 752 25.48 -15.24 -5.22
CA ALA A 752 25.26 -14.18 -4.24
C ALA A 752 26.38 -13.13 -4.31
N VAL A 753 26.01 -11.85 -4.32
CA VAL A 753 26.94 -10.71 -4.24
C VAL A 753 26.55 -9.84 -3.04
N THR A 754 27.54 -9.37 -2.28
CA THR A 754 27.35 -8.52 -1.11
C THR A 754 28.11 -7.21 -1.29
N ILE A 755 27.44 -6.07 -1.07
CA ILE A 755 28.02 -4.74 -1.14
C ILE A 755 27.67 -3.99 0.15
N SER A 756 28.61 -3.19 0.67
CA SER A 756 28.42 -2.38 1.87
C SER A 756 28.69 -0.91 1.60
N ASN A 757 27.92 -0.04 2.26
CA ASN A 757 28.04 1.41 2.22
C ASN A 757 28.05 1.95 3.66
N THR A 758 28.75 3.07 3.89
CA THR A 758 28.78 3.75 5.19
C THR A 758 28.70 5.27 5.02
N TYR A 759 27.97 5.92 5.92
CA TYR A 759 27.86 7.37 5.94
C TYR A 759 27.65 7.88 7.36
N THR A 760 27.97 9.16 7.55
CA THR A 760 27.86 9.87 8.81
C THR A 760 27.18 11.21 8.56
N ASP A 761 26.22 11.57 9.40
CA ASP A 761 25.46 12.80 9.30
C ASP A 761 25.45 13.55 10.64
N ILE A 762 25.43 14.88 10.53
CA ILE A 762 25.34 15.82 11.66
C ILE A 762 24.06 16.62 11.46
N LEU A 763 23.10 16.44 12.37
CA LEU A 763 21.73 16.92 12.29
C LEU A 763 21.48 17.94 13.42
N PRO A 764 21.80 19.23 13.22
CA PRO A 764 21.43 20.28 14.14
C PRO A 764 19.93 20.60 14.03
N ALA A 765 19.34 21.00 15.15
CA ALA A 765 17.99 21.56 15.21
C ALA A 765 17.90 22.68 16.25
N PHE A 766 17.11 23.70 15.93
CA PHE A 766 16.77 24.81 16.81
C PHE A 766 15.25 25.03 16.78
N ASN A 767 14.64 25.10 17.94
CA ASN A 767 13.24 25.43 18.16
C ASN A 767 13.13 26.62 19.10
N ALA A 768 12.22 27.54 18.81
CA ALA A 768 11.91 28.69 19.66
C ALA A 768 10.39 28.90 19.71
N ASN A 769 9.87 29.29 20.88
CA ASN A 769 8.47 29.52 21.17
C ASN A 769 8.34 30.75 22.08
N LEU A 770 7.91 31.87 21.50
CA LEU A 770 7.76 33.16 22.17
C LEU A 770 6.28 33.41 22.50
N GLU A 771 5.95 33.59 23.77
CA GLU A 771 4.62 34.02 24.21
C GLU A 771 4.46 35.53 24.01
N LEU A 772 3.95 35.93 22.84
CA LEU A 772 3.78 37.34 22.44
C LEU A 772 2.80 38.10 23.34
N ALA A 773 1.80 37.39 23.83
CA ALA A 773 0.83 37.81 24.82
C ALA A 773 0.27 36.54 25.47
N ARG A 774 -0.44 36.67 26.60
CA ARG A 774 -1.06 35.53 27.29
C ARG A 774 -1.82 34.63 26.31
N ASP A 775 -1.43 33.35 26.26
CA ASP A 775 -2.01 32.31 25.40
C ASP A 775 -1.87 32.58 23.87
N LEU A 776 -0.98 33.48 23.44
CA LEU A 776 -0.63 33.77 22.04
C LEU A 776 0.87 33.51 21.80
N PHE A 777 1.17 32.49 20.99
CA PHE A 777 2.52 31.97 20.80
C PHE A 777 3.00 32.10 19.36
N LEU A 778 4.22 32.60 19.18
CA LEU A 778 4.97 32.54 17.93
C LEU A 778 6.07 31.47 18.05
N ARG A 779 5.93 30.39 17.29
CA ARG A 779 6.92 29.32 17.16
C ARG A 779 7.77 29.52 15.90
N ALA A 780 9.06 29.20 16.00
CA ALA A 780 9.96 29.07 14.87
C ALA A 780 10.80 27.79 15.02
N ASN A 781 11.00 27.06 13.92
CA ASN A 781 11.88 25.89 13.84
C ASN A 781 12.86 26.03 12.68
N TRP A 782 14.07 25.54 12.89
CA TRP A 782 14.99 25.17 11.83
C TRP A 782 15.64 23.83 12.17
N ALA A 783 15.75 22.93 11.20
CA ALA A 783 16.42 21.66 11.39
C ALA A 783 16.95 21.05 10.10
N LYS A 784 18.02 20.25 10.23
CA LYS A 784 18.44 19.29 9.22
C LYS A 784 18.03 17.88 9.63
N ASN A 785 17.51 17.12 8.68
CA ASN A 785 17.05 15.75 8.91
C ASN A 785 17.37 14.84 7.71
N LEU A 786 17.37 13.53 7.91
CA LEU A 786 17.62 12.51 6.89
C LEU A 786 16.55 11.42 6.87
N ALA A 787 16.40 10.77 5.72
CA ALA A 787 15.63 9.54 5.56
C ALA A 787 16.41 8.57 4.66
N ARG A 788 16.37 7.27 4.96
CA ARG A 788 17.17 6.25 4.27
C ARG A 788 16.42 5.72 3.05
N PRO A 789 17.11 5.28 1.98
CA PRO A 789 16.46 4.68 0.82
C PRO A 789 15.65 3.43 1.18
N ARG A 790 14.72 3.04 0.30
CA ARG A 790 13.98 1.78 0.49
C ARG A 790 14.97 0.61 0.45
N PRO A 791 14.85 -0.41 1.32
CA PRO A 791 15.82 -1.49 1.40
C PRO A 791 16.06 -2.20 0.06
N THR A 792 15.02 -2.39 -0.74
CA THR A 792 15.11 -3.02 -2.07
C THR A 792 15.95 -2.24 -3.07
N ASP A 793 16.04 -0.91 -2.96
CA ASP A 793 16.83 -0.08 -3.87
C ASP A 793 18.34 -0.21 -3.58
N LEU A 794 18.69 -0.61 -2.35
CA LEU A 794 20.06 -0.83 -1.87
C LEU A 794 20.62 -2.24 -2.17
N VAL A 795 19.80 -3.14 -2.74
CA VAL A 795 20.19 -4.54 -2.97
C VAL A 795 20.90 -4.69 -4.32
N PRO A 796 22.11 -5.29 -4.37
CA PRO A 796 22.85 -5.48 -5.62
C PRO A 796 22.30 -6.65 -6.46
N ASN A 797 21.04 -6.57 -6.88
CA ASN A 797 20.43 -7.52 -7.82
C ASN A 797 20.86 -7.21 -9.25
N ILE A 798 22.06 -7.67 -9.60
CA ILE A 798 22.69 -7.46 -10.90
C ILE A 798 22.22 -8.56 -11.85
N ASN A 799 21.74 -8.15 -13.03
CA ASN A 799 21.34 -9.04 -14.12
C ASN A 799 21.85 -8.42 -15.42
N CYS A 800 22.94 -8.97 -15.95
CA CYS A 800 23.61 -8.48 -17.15
C CYS A 800 23.34 -9.42 -18.34
N LEU A 801 23.12 -8.81 -19.51
CA LEU A 801 22.97 -9.47 -20.79
C LEU A 801 24.03 -8.93 -21.75
N ASP A 802 25.02 -9.78 -22.02
CA ASP A 802 25.95 -9.67 -23.14
C ASP A 802 25.25 -10.24 -24.39
N ASP A 803 25.28 -9.51 -25.51
CA ASP A 803 24.71 -9.95 -26.78
C ASP A 803 25.77 -10.10 -27.87
N THR A 804 26.48 -11.23 -27.82
CA THR A 804 27.48 -11.64 -28.82
C THR A 804 26.95 -11.73 -30.26
N THR A 805 25.63 -11.61 -30.49
CA THR A 805 25.05 -11.56 -31.85
C THR A 805 25.08 -10.16 -32.48
N ILE A 806 25.37 -9.11 -31.70
CA ILE A 806 25.40 -7.70 -32.14
C ILE A 806 26.79 -7.11 -31.86
N THR A 807 27.48 -6.63 -32.90
CA THR A 807 28.85 -6.11 -32.76
C THR A 807 28.87 -4.62 -32.46
N GLY A 808 29.56 -4.21 -31.37
CA GLY A 808 29.87 -2.81 -31.09
C GLY A 808 28.84 -2.03 -30.26
N THR A 809 27.99 -2.72 -29.51
CA THR A 809 27.07 -2.13 -28.52
C THR A 809 27.55 -2.43 -27.10
N ASP A 810 27.32 -1.49 -26.16
CA ASP A 810 27.54 -1.74 -24.72
C ASP A 810 26.62 -2.88 -24.22
N ASP A 811 27.16 -3.76 -23.39
CA ASP A 811 26.36 -4.79 -22.69
C ASP A 811 25.34 -4.13 -21.75
N THR A 812 24.16 -4.75 -21.67
CA THR A 812 23.02 -4.17 -20.94
C THR A 812 22.83 -4.86 -19.60
N CYS A 813 22.82 -4.09 -18.52
CA CYS A 813 22.56 -4.62 -17.18
C CYS A 813 21.38 -3.91 -16.51
N THR A 814 20.61 -4.64 -15.70
CA THR A 814 19.79 -4.06 -14.64
C THR A 814 20.45 -4.30 -13.29
N ALA A 815 20.47 -3.31 -12.41
CA ALA A 815 21.04 -3.41 -11.06
C ALA A 815 20.25 -2.57 -10.05
N GLY A 816 20.23 -2.99 -8.79
CA GLY A 816 19.99 -2.05 -7.69
C GLY A 816 21.26 -1.25 -7.38
N ASN A 817 21.19 -0.29 -6.46
CA ASN A 817 22.28 0.66 -6.21
C ASN A 817 22.55 0.82 -4.70
N PRO A 818 23.48 0.01 -4.13
CA PRO A 818 23.92 0.13 -2.74
C PRO A 818 24.62 1.45 -2.41
N ASP A 819 25.14 2.15 -3.41
CA ASP A 819 25.82 3.45 -3.26
C ASP A 819 24.83 4.64 -3.19
N LEU A 820 23.50 4.39 -3.19
CA LEU A 820 22.48 5.41 -2.97
C LEU A 820 22.69 6.13 -1.64
N LYS A 821 22.75 7.46 -1.72
CA LYS A 821 22.84 8.32 -0.54
C LYS A 821 21.45 8.49 0.08
N PRO A 822 21.36 8.63 1.42
CA PRO A 822 20.09 8.97 2.06
C PRO A 822 19.60 10.34 1.57
N TYR A 823 18.28 10.45 1.54
CA TYR A 823 17.57 11.72 1.39
C TYR A 823 18.00 12.64 2.54
N ARG A 824 18.21 13.93 2.24
CA ARG A 824 18.52 14.95 3.24
C ARG A 824 17.65 16.17 3.00
N ALA A 825 17.14 16.75 4.08
CA ALA A 825 16.30 17.93 4.02
C ALA A 825 16.76 19.00 5.02
N ASP A 826 16.77 20.25 4.56
CA ASP A 826 16.90 21.45 5.38
C ASP A 826 15.49 22.08 5.50
N GLN A 827 15.02 22.30 6.73
CA GLN A 827 13.61 22.59 7.02
C GLN A 827 13.49 23.85 7.88
N TRP A 828 12.50 24.70 7.57
CA TRP A 828 12.17 25.92 8.30
C TRP A 828 10.65 26.02 8.51
N GLU A 829 10.24 26.42 9.71
CA GLU A 829 8.83 26.69 10.01
C GLU A 829 8.66 27.94 10.86
N VAL A 830 7.56 28.65 10.65
CA VAL A 830 7.07 29.71 11.54
C VAL A 830 5.57 29.48 11.75
N ASN A 831 5.12 29.46 13.00
CA ASN A 831 3.71 29.21 13.35
C ASN A 831 3.23 30.19 14.41
N LEU A 832 2.11 30.87 14.15
CA LEU A 832 1.38 31.67 15.13
C LEU A 832 0.19 30.85 15.63
N ALA A 833 0.07 30.67 16.95
CA ALA A 833 -1.03 29.93 17.58
C ALA A 833 -1.61 30.69 18.76
N TRP A 834 -2.93 30.85 18.76
CA TRP A 834 -3.70 31.53 19.80
C TRP A 834 -4.68 30.56 20.45
N TYR A 835 -4.78 30.61 21.78
CA TYR A 835 -5.60 29.69 22.57
C TYR A 835 -6.52 30.48 23.53
N PRO A 836 -7.61 31.10 23.03
CA PRO A 836 -8.44 32.04 23.80
C PRO A 836 -8.99 31.49 25.14
N ASN A 837 -9.15 30.17 25.22
CA ASN A 837 -9.61 29.42 26.37
C ASN A 837 -9.19 27.95 26.22
N ALA A 838 -9.51 27.10 27.20
CA ALA A 838 -9.15 25.68 27.17
C ALA A 838 -9.73 24.90 25.98
N ASP A 839 -10.90 25.29 25.47
CA ASP A 839 -11.64 24.59 24.42
C ASP A 839 -11.30 25.06 22.99
N THR A 840 -10.62 26.21 22.86
CA THR A 840 -10.49 26.94 21.59
C THR A 840 -9.02 27.10 21.19
N MET A 841 -8.72 26.82 19.91
CA MET A 841 -7.41 27.08 19.30
C MET A 841 -7.60 27.62 17.89
N LEU A 842 -6.79 28.62 17.54
CA LEU A 842 -6.54 29.06 16.17
C LEU A 842 -5.03 28.97 15.90
N SER A 843 -4.61 28.45 14.76
CA SER A 843 -3.20 28.35 14.39
C SER A 843 -3.01 28.56 12.90
N LEU A 844 -1.97 29.31 12.54
CA LEU A 844 -1.54 29.57 11.17
C LEU A 844 0.00 29.43 11.09
N GLY A 845 0.47 28.54 10.24
CA GLY A 845 1.90 28.32 10.01
C GLY A 845 2.29 28.40 8.54
N TYR A 846 3.53 28.81 8.31
CA TYR A 846 4.23 28.69 7.03
C TYR A 846 5.43 27.75 7.22
N TRP A 847 5.61 26.84 6.28
CA TRP A 847 6.73 25.89 6.29
C TRP A 847 7.44 25.87 4.94
N LYS A 848 8.74 25.55 4.97
CA LYS A 848 9.61 25.43 3.81
C LYS A 848 10.58 24.27 4.03
N LYS A 849 10.77 23.44 3.01
CA LYS A 849 11.62 22.25 3.03
C LYS A 849 12.43 22.19 1.75
N TYR A 850 13.75 22.21 1.87
CA TYR A 850 14.67 21.99 0.76
C TYR A 850 15.25 20.59 0.85
N GLU A 851 14.81 19.72 -0.05
CA GLU A 851 15.32 18.35 -0.20
C GLU A 851 16.51 18.36 -1.17
N SER A 852 17.63 17.76 -0.77
CA SER A 852 18.86 17.78 -1.58
C SER A 852 18.79 16.92 -2.84
N SER A 853 18.04 15.82 -2.78
CA SER A 853 17.91 14.81 -3.82
C SER A 853 16.81 13.82 -3.45
N PHE A 854 15.96 13.43 -4.40
CA PHE A 854 15.10 12.25 -4.28
C PHE A 854 15.62 11.08 -5.14
N VAL A 855 15.24 9.83 -4.87
CA VAL A 855 15.63 8.69 -5.72
C VAL A 855 14.77 8.67 -6.98
N ILE A 856 15.41 8.69 -8.15
CA ILE A 856 14.76 8.44 -9.43
C ILE A 856 14.95 6.95 -9.77
N PRO A 857 13.87 6.16 -9.88
CA PRO A 857 14.00 4.76 -10.26
C PRO A 857 14.39 4.62 -11.74
N ASN A 858 15.08 3.53 -12.08
CA ASN A 858 15.22 3.05 -13.46
C ASN A 858 15.97 3.97 -14.46
N VAL A 859 16.96 4.74 -14.01
CA VAL A 859 17.79 5.56 -14.89
C VAL A 859 18.85 4.69 -15.60
N VAL A 860 18.97 4.84 -16.92
CA VAL A 860 20.01 4.20 -17.74
C VAL A 860 21.28 5.05 -17.70
N ARG A 861 22.42 4.43 -17.41
CA ARG A 861 23.75 5.06 -17.36
C ARG A 861 24.76 4.21 -18.13
N ASN A 862 25.43 4.81 -19.09
CA ASN A 862 26.51 4.18 -19.85
C ASN A 862 27.84 4.35 -19.10
N GLY A 863 28.83 3.50 -19.39
CA GLY A 863 30.19 3.63 -18.83
C GLY A 863 30.30 3.36 -17.32
N VAL A 864 29.44 2.50 -16.77
CA VAL A 864 29.46 2.18 -15.32
C VAL A 864 30.32 0.94 -15.06
N ASP A 865 31.41 1.12 -14.32
CA ASP A 865 32.17 0.02 -13.73
C ASP A 865 31.40 -0.56 -12.52
N LEU A 866 30.51 -1.50 -12.83
CA LEU A 866 29.54 -2.07 -11.89
C LEU A 866 30.19 -3.03 -10.89
N PHE A 867 31.24 -3.74 -11.31
CA PHE A 867 31.93 -4.74 -10.50
C PHE A 867 33.23 -4.23 -9.86
N LYS A 868 33.66 -3.00 -10.20
CA LYS A 868 34.94 -2.40 -9.79
C LYS A 868 36.14 -3.20 -10.32
N ASP A 869 35.98 -3.73 -11.53
CA ASP A 869 36.97 -4.55 -12.25
C ASP A 869 37.55 -3.85 -13.50
N GLY A 870 37.08 -2.64 -13.82
CA GLY A 870 37.49 -1.86 -14.99
C GLY A 870 36.59 -2.03 -16.23
N SER A 871 35.63 -2.95 -16.20
CA SER A 871 34.70 -3.21 -17.31
C SER A 871 33.53 -2.22 -17.28
N SER A 872 33.22 -1.58 -18.40
CA SER A 872 32.16 -0.59 -18.49
C SER A 872 30.85 -1.16 -19.04
N TYR A 873 29.75 -0.96 -18.31
CA TYR A 873 28.42 -1.44 -18.70
C TYR A 873 27.43 -0.30 -18.93
N THR A 874 26.40 -0.55 -19.75
CA THR A 874 25.19 0.27 -19.78
C THR A 874 24.17 -0.28 -18.78
N VAL A 875 24.04 0.40 -17.63
CA VAL A 875 23.33 -0.07 -16.44
C VAL A 875 22.05 0.74 -16.20
N ARG A 876 20.91 0.06 -16.11
CA ARG A 876 19.62 0.60 -15.67
C ARG A 876 19.43 0.35 -14.17
N GLN A 877 19.49 1.42 -13.37
CA GLN A 877 19.51 1.36 -11.90
C GLN A 877 18.81 2.58 -11.25
N PRO A 878 18.36 2.49 -9.98
CA PRO A 878 17.93 3.68 -9.24
C PRO A 878 19.11 4.61 -8.94
N VAL A 879 18.90 5.92 -8.94
CA VAL A 879 19.94 6.94 -8.70
C VAL A 879 19.42 8.08 -7.83
N ASN A 880 20.30 8.75 -7.08
CA ASN A 880 19.97 10.04 -6.49
C ASN A 880 19.80 11.08 -7.63
N GLY A 881 18.58 11.58 -7.79
CA GLY A 881 18.22 12.62 -8.75
C GLY A 881 18.42 14.03 -8.20
N PHE A 882 17.70 14.97 -8.80
CA PHE A 882 17.71 16.37 -8.40
C PHE A 882 17.02 16.57 -7.04
N GLY A 883 17.30 17.69 -6.38
CA GLY A 883 16.55 18.14 -5.20
C GLY A 883 15.21 18.77 -5.55
N ALA A 884 14.43 19.11 -4.52
CA ALA A 884 13.18 19.83 -4.66
C ALA A 884 13.01 20.88 -3.55
N LEU A 885 12.39 22.02 -3.86
CA LEU A 885 11.95 22.98 -2.86
C LEU A 885 10.44 22.85 -2.67
N LEU A 886 10.02 22.43 -1.49
CA LEU A 886 8.62 22.34 -1.08
C LEU A 886 8.32 23.48 -0.11
N ASP A 887 7.18 24.16 -0.26
CA ASP A 887 6.69 25.11 0.75
C ASP A 887 5.16 25.06 0.86
N GLY A 888 4.64 25.63 1.94
CA GLY A 888 3.22 25.60 2.20
C GLY A 888 2.75 26.46 3.38
N ILE A 889 1.43 26.55 3.50
CA ILE A 889 0.73 27.20 4.61
C ILE A 889 -0.23 26.19 5.23
N GLU A 890 -0.24 26.09 6.55
CA GLU A 890 -1.14 25.23 7.33
C GLU A 890 -1.99 26.10 8.26
N ALA A 891 -3.31 25.94 8.22
CA ALA A 891 -4.23 26.61 9.13
C ALA A 891 -5.08 25.58 9.88
N ASN A 892 -5.30 25.80 11.18
CA ASN A 892 -6.13 24.97 12.05
C ASN A 892 -7.03 25.87 12.91
N VAL A 893 -8.29 25.48 13.07
CA VAL A 893 -9.21 26.07 14.04
C VAL A 893 -10.01 24.96 14.71
N GLN A 894 -10.20 25.06 16.02
CA GLN A 894 -11.13 24.21 16.77
C GLN A 894 -11.75 24.97 17.94
N THR A 895 -12.98 24.62 18.30
CA THR A 895 -13.70 25.17 19.45
C THR A 895 -14.81 24.22 19.91
N ALA A 896 -15.08 24.19 21.21
CA ALA A 896 -16.38 23.73 21.74
C ALA A 896 -17.26 24.95 22.03
N PHE A 897 -18.53 24.91 21.63
CA PHE A 897 -19.47 26.03 21.73
C PHE A 897 -20.19 26.08 23.09
N THR A 898 -19.42 25.89 24.17
CA THR A 898 -19.91 25.78 25.56
C THR A 898 -20.58 27.06 26.10
N PHE A 899 -20.46 28.17 25.36
CA PHE A 899 -21.12 29.45 25.62
C PHE A 899 -22.58 29.52 25.11
N LEU A 900 -23.02 28.56 24.29
CA LEU A 900 -24.39 28.52 23.78
C LEU A 900 -25.37 28.06 24.88
N PRO A 901 -26.66 28.45 24.82
CA PRO A 901 -27.66 27.95 25.77
C PRO A 901 -27.94 26.45 25.54
N LYS A 902 -28.34 25.74 26.61
CA LYS A 902 -28.75 24.33 26.53
C LYS A 902 -29.89 24.15 25.50
N PRO A 903 -29.89 23.09 24.68
CA PRO A 903 -28.93 21.97 24.65
C PRO A 903 -27.66 22.22 23.81
N PHE A 904 -27.49 23.39 23.19
CA PHE A 904 -26.45 23.64 22.19
C PHE A 904 -25.02 23.77 22.74
N ASP A 905 -24.87 23.85 24.07
CA ASP A 905 -23.59 23.83 24.80
C ASP A 905 -22.78 22.53 24.62
N GLY A 906 -23.40 21.47 24.09
CA GLY A 906 -22.73 20.22 23.71
C GLY A 906 -22.06 20.23 22.33
N PHE A 907 -22.30 21.24 21.47
CA PHE A 907 -21.71 21.27 20.12
C PHE A 907 -20.24 21.70 20.14
N GLY A 908 -19.48 21.23 19.16
CA GLY A 908 -18.17 21.77 18.80
C GLY A 908 -17.83 21.52 17.34
N ALA A 909 -16.78 22.20 16.88
CA ALA A 909 -16.30 22.07 15.51
C ALA A 909 -14.76 22.18 15.46
N SER A 910 -14.17 21.48 14.50
CA SER A 910 -12.79 21.67 14.08
C SER A 910 -12.71 21.75 12.56
N ALA A 911 -11.75 22.52 12.06
CA ALA A 911 -11.44 22.57 10.65
C ALA A 911 -9.94 22.83 10.47
N ASN A 912 -9.38 22.26 9.41
CA ASN A 912 -8.06 22.62 8.96
C ASN A 912 -7.96 22.67 7.45
N PHE A 913 -6.94 23.40 7.04
CA PHE A 913 -6.60 23.68 5.66
C PHE A 913 -5.09 23.55 5.51
N SER A 914 -4.63 23.05 4.37
CA SER A 914 -3.23 23.16 3.99
C SER A 914 -3.08 23.43 2.51
N TYR A 915 -2.21 24.38 2.21
CA TYR A 915 -1.73 24.70 0.88
C TYR A 915 -0.29 24.23 0.76
N SER A 916 0.04 23.54 -0.32
CA SER A 916 1.41 23.07 -0.58
C SER A 916 1.77 23.26 -2.06
N ARG A 917 3.02 23.60 -2.35
CA ARG A 917 3.55 23.65 -3.72
C ARG A 917 4.99 23.15 -3.77
N ALA A 918 5.37 22.69 -4.95
CA ALA A 918 6.74 22.33 -5.27
C ALA A 918 7.31 23.35 -6.24
N LEU A 919 8.61 23.58 -6.12
CA LEU A 919 9.41 24.50 -6.91
C LEU A 919 10.72 23.79 -7.24
N ARG A 920 11.26 24.00 -8.45
CA ARG A 920 12.56 23.43 -8.87
C ARG A 920 12.62 21.90 -8.79
N THR A 921 11.53 21.22 -9.16
CA THR A 921 11.47 19.75 -9.24
C THR A 921 12.36 19.17 -10.35
N ASN A 922 12.63 19.97 -11.39
CA ASN A 922 13.30 19.57 -12.64
C ASN A 922 12.67 18.33 -13.32
N LEU A 923 11.42 18.02 -12.98
CA LEU A 923 10.68 16.92 -13.58
C LEU A 923 10.15 17.35 -14.96
N THR A 924 10.20 16.43 -15.92
CA THR A 924 9.66 16.63 -17.27
C THR A 924 8.74 15.46 -17.63
N ASN A 925 7.71 15.74 -18.43
CA ASN A 925 6.89 14.73 -19.05
C ASN A 925 7.73 14.05 -20.15
N SER A 926 8.10 12.78 -19.99
CA SER A 926 8.94 12.07 -20.95
C SER A 926 8.28 11.84 -22.32
N ALA A 927 6.96 11.94 -22.43
CA ALA A 927 6.24 11.84 -23.70
C ALA A 927 6.26 13.15 -24.53
N THR A 928 6.46 14.31 -23.89
CA THR A 928 6.35 15.64 -24.56
C THR A 928 7.54 16.58 -24.33
N GLY A 929 8.44 16.27 -23.40
CA GLY A 929 9.55 17.12 -22.96
C GLY A 929 9.16 18.30 -22.06
N THR A 930 7.87 18.52 -21.78
CA THR A 930 7.41 19.71 -21.02
C THR A 930 7.69 19.59 -19.51
N GLU A 931 8.04 20.71 -18.86
CA GLU A 931 8.21 20.79 -17.39
C GLU A 931 6.94 20.36 -16.63
N LEU A 932 7.11 19.56 -15.57
CA LEU A 932 6.08 19.19 -14.61
C LEU A 932 6.27 20.00 -13.31
N LYS A 933 5.23 20.77 -12.94
CA LYS A 933 5.26 21.69 -11.79
C LYS A 933 4.76 21.03 -10.49
N GLU A 934 4.20 19.83 -10.61
CA GLU A 934 3.76 18.99 -9.51
C GLU A 934 4.90 18.12 -8.96
N TYR A 935 4.81 17.77 -7.68
CA TYR A 935 5.64 16.76 -7.04
C TYR A 935 4.80 15.49 -6.82
N PRO A 936 5.32 14.28 -7.12
CA PRO A 936 4.57 13.03 -6.98
C PRO A 936 4.00 12.85 -5.58
N GLY A 937 2.76 12.37 -5.47
CA GLY A 937 2.12 12.11 -4.18
C GLY A 937 1.69 13.36 -3.39
N MET A 938 2.00 14.59 -3.83
CA MET A 938 1.61 15.82 -3.15
C MET A 938 0.38 16.50 -3.80
N SER A 939 -0.66 16.76 -3.00
CA SER A 939 -1.77 17.62 -3.40
C SER A 939 -1.56 19.08 -3.00
N LYS A 940 -2.02 19.99 -3.88
CA LYS A 940 -1.91 21.44 -3.70
C LYS A 940 -2.81 22.00 -2.59
N TYR A 941 -3.97 21.39 -2.39
CA TYR A 941 -4.91 21.77 -1.32
C TYR A 941 -5.41 20.52 -0.58
N THR A 942 -5.44 20.60 0.74
CA THR A 942 -6.11 19.64 1.63
C THR A 942 -7.00 20.37 2.63
N TYR A 943 -8.11 19.74 2.98
CA TYR A 943 -9.13 20.24 3.90
C TYR A 943 -9.60 19.10 4.79
N ASN A 944 -9.74 19.35 6.09
CA ASN A 944 -10.59 18.55 6.95
C ASN A 944 -11.56 19.49 7.68
N ALA A 945 -12.81 19.06 7.86
CA ALA A 945 -13.77 19.73 8.71
C ALA A 945 -14.57 18.68 9.48
N SER A 946 -14.75 18.87 10.78
CA SER A 946 -15.50 17.97 11.65
C SER A 946 -16.44 18.78 12.53
N VAL A 947 -17.67 18.32 12.68
CA VAL A 947 -18.63 18.84 13.66
C VAL A 947 -19.02 17.71 14.60
N PHE A 948 -19.18 18.02 15.89
CA PHE A 948 -19.57 17.06 16.89
C PHE A 948 -20.59 17.64 17.87
N TYR A 949 -21.32 16.75 18.52
CA TYR A 949 -22.12 17.01 19.69
C TYR A 949 -21.73 15.98 20.75
N ASP A 950 -21.38 16.42 21.95
CA ASP A 950 -21.09 15.53 23.07
C ASP A 950 -21.76 16.05 24.34
N LYS A 951 -22.83 15.39 24.78
CA LYS A 951 -23.52 15.73 26.00
C LYS A 951 -24.37 14.59 26.57
N ASP A 952 -24.25 14.39 27.88
CA ASP A 952 -25.03 13.44 28.66
C ASP A 952 -25.05 12.03 28.01
N TRP A 953 -26.19 11.59 27.53
CA TRP A 953 -26.41 10.28 26.89
C TRP A 953 -26.05 10.23 25.39
N LEU A 954 -25.77 11.36 24.73
CA LEU A 954 -25.60 11.44 23.28
C LEU A 954 -24.22 11.98 22.89
N ASN A 955 -23.51 11.21 22.06
CA ASN A 955 -22.37 11.68 21.28
C ASN A 955 -22.65 11.46 19.78
N PHE A 956 -22.40 12.49 18.97
CA PHE A 956 -22.55 12.47 17.51
C PHE A 956 -21.35 13.17 16.88
N ARG A 957 -20.88 12.65 15.74
CA ARG A 957 -19.80 13.25 14.97
C ARG A 957 -20.00 13.06 13.47
N LEU A 958 -19.68 14.11 12.71
CA LEU A 958 -19.67 14.10 11.24
C LEU A 958 -18.38 14.78 10.76
N SER A 959 -17.68 14.12 9.83
CA SER A 959 -16.32 14.47 9.44
C SER A 959 -16.19 14.44 7.92
N TYR A 960 -15.62 15.48 7.32
CA TYR A 960 -15.33 15.56 5.90
C TYR A 960 -13.85 15.80 5.67
N ASN A 961 -13.21 14.87 4.96
CA ASN A 961 -11.81 14.93 4.54
C ASN A 961 -11.75 15.18 3.03
N LYS A 962 -10.97 16.14 2.54
CA LYS A 962 -10.83 16.40 1.08
C LYS A 962 -9.40 16.73 0.68
N ARG A 963 -8.99 16.18 -0.46
CA ARG A 963 -7.67 16.36 -1.08
C ARG A 963 -7.86 16.75 -2.56
N SER A 964 -7.16 17.79 -3.03
CA SER A 964 -7.18 18.20 -4.46
C SER A 964 -6.54 17.15 -5.36
N LYS A 965 -6.69 17.24 -6.69
CA LYS A 965 -5.93 16.41 -7.64
C LYS A 965 -4.41 16.44 -7.38
N TRP A 966 -3.70 15.38 -7.77
CA TRP A 966 -2.24 15.27 -7.68
C TRP A 966 -1.63 14.44 -8.80
N LEU A 967 -0.33 14.60 -9.00
CA LEU A 967 0.49 13.72 -9.84
C LEU A 967 0.74 12.41 -9.08
N ALA A 968 0.25 11.30 -9.63
CA ALA A 968 0.43 9.97 -9.03
C ALA A 968 1.70 9.27 -9.57
N THR A 969 1.97 9.42 -10.87
CA THR A 969 3.10 8.79 -11.56
C THR A 969 3.71 9.77 -12.56
N VAL A 970 5.02 9.96 -12.56
CA VAL A 970 5.71 10.90 -13.48
C VAL A 970 5.78 10.35 -14.90
N ILE A 971 6.09 9.06 -15.03
CA ILE A 971 6.27 8.34 -16.30
C ILE A 971 5.62 6.98 -16.13
N ASP A 972 4.56 6.69 -16.89
CA ASP A 972 3.97 5.36 -16.95
C ASP A 972 4.22 4.72 -18.32
N ALA A 973 5.05 3.68 -18.34
CA ALA A 973 5.49 3.01 -19.57
C ALA A 973 4.34 2.30 -20.32
N ASN A 974 3.27 1.93 -19.61
CA ASN A 974 2.10 1.31 -20.23
C ASN A 974 1.27 2.34 -20.99
N ASN A 975 1.18 3.57 -20.48
CA ASN A 975 0.34 4.65 -21.02
C ASN A 975 1.14 5.67 -21.83
N GLY A 976 2.02 5.17 -22.72
CA GLY A 976 2.79 5.99 -23.66
C GLY A 976 3.83 6.90 -23.01
N ASN A 977 4.35 6.55 -21.83
CA ASN A 977 5.28 7.35 -21.01
C ASN A 977 4.69 8.68 -20.49
N ASN A 978 3.37 8.83 -20.50
CA ASN A 978 2.71 10.02 -19.97
C ASN A 978 2.67 10.01 -18.42
N PRO A 979 2.60 11.20 -17.79
CA PRO A 979 2.27 11.34 -16.38
C PRO A 979 0.82 10.93 -16.12
N LEU A 980 0.57 10.31 -14.97
CA LEU A 980 -0.76 9.93 -14.50
C LEU A 980 -1.18 10.80 -13.32
N TYR A 981 -2.36 11.38 -13.42
CA TYR A 981 -2.98 12.21 -12.39
C TYR A 981 -4.11 11.47 -11.69
N ARG A 982 -4.21 11.64 -10.38
CA ARG A 982 -5.34 11.16 -9.59
C ARG A 982 -6.28 12.32 -9.29
N LYS A 983 -7.60 12.10 -9.43
CA LYS A 983 -8.62 13.15 -9.26
C LYS A 983 -8.62 13.70 -7.82
N ALA A 984 -9.33 14.82 -7.62
CA ALA A 984 -9.66 15.23 -6.26
C ALA A 984 -10.62 14.22 -5.62
N GLU A 985 -10.39 13.91 -4.35
CA GLU A 985 -11.17 12.95 -3.55
C GLU A 985 -11.59 13.62 -2.25
N GLY A 986 -12.82 13.37 -1.78
CA GLY A 986 -13.16 13.66 -0.39
C GLY A 986 -14.20 12.71 0.18
N TYR A 987 -13.97 12.29 1.41
CA TYR A 987 -14.75 11.27 2.13
C TYR A 987 -15.55 11.93 3.26
N LEU A 988 -16.83 11.57 3.37
CA LEU A 988 -17.74 11.99 4.43
C LEU A 988 -18.04 10.79 5.33
N ASP A 989 -17.72 10.90 6.61
CA ASP A 989 -17.81 9.81 7.58
C ASP A 989 -18.55 10.30 8.85
N GLY A 990 -19.35 9.44 9.49
CA GLY A 990 -20.17 9.82 10.64
C GLY A 990 -20.34 8.72 11.68
N LYS A 991 -20.57 9.12 12.93
CA LYS A 991 -20.76 8.23 14.08
C LYS A 991 -21.78 8.79 15.07
N ILE A 992 -22.58 7.91 15.65
CA ILE A 992 -23.50 8.19 16.76
C ILE A 992 -23.21 7.17 17.86
N THR A 993 -23.05 7.63 19.09
CA THR A 993 -22.92 6.78 20.29
C THR A 993 -23.95 7.21 21.33
N LEU A 994 -24.76 6.25 21.78
CA LEU A 994 -25.70 6.38 22.89
C LEU A 994 -25.07 5.79 24.14
N ARG A 995 -24.98 6.57 25.22
CA ARG A 995 -24.35 6.19 26.49
C ARG A 995 -25.40 5.92 27.54
N PHE A 996 -25.21 4.86 28.31
CA PHE A 996 -26.07 4.45 29.41
C PHE A 996 -25.21 4.25 30.68
N PRO A 997 -24.74 5.34 31.32
CA PRO A 997 -23.73 5.27 32.38
C PRO A 997 -24.17 4.42 33.58
N GLU A 998 -25.44 4.53 33.98
CA GLU A 998 -26.06 3.75 35.07
C GLU A 998 -25.97 2.23 34.88
N TYR A 999 -25.80 1.78 33.64
CA TYR A 999 -25.71 0.36 33.25
C TYR A 999 -24.33 -0.01 32.69
N HIS A 1000 -23.33 0.86 32.80
CA HIS A 1000 -21.96 0.61 32.38
C HIS A 1000 -21.78 0.27 30.88
N PHE A 1001 -22.73 0.65 30.01
CA PHE A 1001 -22.63 0.38 28.57
C PHE A 1001 -22.95 1.57 27.65
N SER A 1002 -22.54 1.44 26.39
CA SER A 1002 -22.91 2.33 25.29
C SER A 1002 -23.16 1.52 24.01
N VAL A 1003 -24.00 2.05 23.12
CA VAL A 1003 -24.31 1.49 21.80
C VAL A 1003 -23.90 2.49 20.74
N PHE A 1004 -23.30 2.05 19.64
CA PHE A 1004 -22.90 2.95 18.55
C PHE A 1004 -23.33 2.45 17.17
N LEU A 1005 -23.58 3.42 16.29
CA LEU A 1005 -23.75 3.28 14.85
C LEU A 1005 -22.68 4.13 14.16
N GLU A 1006 -22.03 3.56 13.16
CA GLU A 1006 -20.95 4.18 12.41
C GLU A 1006 -21.18 4.02 10.91
N ALA A 1007 -20.81 5.03 10.13
CA ALA A 1007 -20.89 4.96 8.67
C ALA A 1007 -19.70 5.68 8.01
N GLN A 1008 -18.97 4.97 7.14
CA GLN A 1008 -17.83 5.49 6.38
C GLN A 1008 -18.20 5.62 4.89
N ASN A 1009 -17.60 6.61 4.22
CA ASN A 1009 -17.82 6.94 2.81
C ASN A 1009 -19.31 7.23 2.46
N LEU A 1010 -20.01 7.97 3.33
CA LEU A 1010 -21.44 8.34 3.17
C LEU A 1010 -21.75 9.03 1.84
N ASN A 1011 -20.76 9.73 1.26
CA ASN A 1011 -20.90 10.43 -0.01
C ASN A 1011 -20.51 9.59 -1.24
N LYS A 1012 -20.20 8.29 -1.10
CA LYS A 1012 -19.83 7.36 -2.19
C LYS A 1012 -18.68 7.90 -3.06
N GLU A 1013 -17.61 8.34 -2.41
CA GLU A 1013 -16.39 8.74 -3.09
C GLU A 1013 -15.69 7.51 -3.70
N PHE A 1014 -15.02 7.75 -4.82
CA PHE A 1014 -14.28 6.76 -5.59
C PHE A 1014 -12.93 7.35 -6.02
N THR A 1015 -12.02 6.51 -6.48
CA THR A 1015 -10.71 6.93 -7.00
C THR A 1015 -10.74 6.97 -8.54
N LYS A 1016 -10.05 7.93 -9.17
CA LYS A 1016 -9.90 7.99 -10.64
C LYS A 1016 -8.49 8.42 -11.01
N LEU A 1017 -7.80 7.60 -11.79
CA LEU A 1017 -6.48 7.81 -12.38
C LEU A 1017 -6.66 8.10 -13.88
N TYR A 1018 -5.95 9.09 -14.42
CA TYR A 1018 -6.11 9.53 -15.81
C TYR A 1018 -4.86 10.22 -16.36
N ILE A 1019 -4.68 10.22 -17.68
CA ILE A 1019 -3.67 11.03 -18.37
C ILE A 1019 -4.23 12.45 -18.56
N ASN A 1020 -5.38 12.54 -19.23
CA ASN A 1020 -6.16 13.76 -19.44
C ASN A 1020 -7.67 13.45 -19.27
N LYS A 1021 -8.56 14.37 -19.66
CA LYS A 1021 -10.02 14.19 -19.50
C LYS A 1021 -10.56 12.96 -20.23
N ASP A 1022 -10.08 12.70 -21.44
CA ASP A 1022 -10.64 11.72 -22.38
C ASP A 1022 -9.94 10.35 -22.30
N MET A 1023 -8.75 10.33 -21.69
CA MET A 1023 -7.95 9.15 -21.38
C MET A 1023 -7.91 8.86 -19.86
N PRO A 1024 -9.04 8.45 -19.24
CA PRO A 1024 -9.01 7.81 -17.92
C PRO A 1024 -8.31 6.45 -18.01
N VAL A 1025 -7.56 6.08 -16.99
CA VAL A 1025 -6.79 4.82 -16.90
C VAL A 1025 -7.50 3.84 -15.98
N ASP A 1026 -7.81 4.24 -14.75
CA ASP A 1026 -8.48 3.43 -13.73
C ASP A 1026 -9.55 4.24 -13.01
N VAL A 1027 -10.70 3.64 -12.72
CA VAL A 1027 -11.66 4.08 -11.71
C VAL A 1027 -11.86 2.93 -10.73
N ALA A 1028 -11.82 3.22 -9.42
CA ALA A 1028 -12.04 2.20 -8.40
C ALA A 1028 -12.97 2.68 -7.28
N TYR A 1029 -13.97 1.87 -6.93
CA TYR A 1029 -14.98 2.16 -5.90
C TYR A 1029 -14.87 1.17 -4.73
N PRO A 1030 -14.62 1.65 -3.49
CA PRO A 1030 -14.42 0.80 -2.30
C PRO A 1030 -15.70 0.54 -1.48
N GLY A 1031 -16.86 1.02 -1.94
CA GLY A 1031 -18.12 0.88 -1.21
C GLY A 1031 -18.35 1.87 -0.05
N GLN A 1032 -19.48 1.69 0.61
CA GLN A 1032 -19.87 2.30 1.89
C GLN A 1032 -19.83 1.24 2.99
N ARG A 1033 -19.40 1.64 4.19
CA ARG A 1033 -19.30 0.71 5.33
C ARG A 1033 -20.14 1.20 6.49
N PHE A 1034 -20.79 0.26 7.16
CA PHE A 1034 -21.63 0.51 8.32
C PHE A 1034 -21.15 -0.37 9.47
N PHE A 1035 -21.09 0.17 10.68
CA PHE A 1035 -20.76 -0.61 11.87
C PHE A 1035 -21.84 -0.41 12.92
N VAL A 1036 -22.21 -1.48 13.60
CA VAL A 1036 -23.11 -1.46 14.76
C VAL A 1036 -22.41 -2.19 15.90
N GLY A 1037 -22.39 -1.61 17.09
CA GLY A 1037 -21.71 -2.24 18.22
C GLY A 1037 -22.16 -1.78 19.59
N VAL A 1038 -21.72 -2.53 20.59
CA VAL A 1038 -21.94 -2.27 22.01
C VAL A 1038 -20.57 -2.25 22.71
N GLN A 1039 -20.38 -1.31 23.62
CA GLN A 1039 -19.22 -1.25 24.51
C GLN A 1039 -19.69 -1.30 25.97
N GLY A 1040 -19.07 -2.16 26.78
CA GLY A 1040 -19.19 -2.16 28.24
C GLY A 1040 -17.91 -1.65 28.90
N LYS A 1041 -18.00 -0.93 30.02
CA LYS A 1041 -16.88 -0.43 30.83
C LYS A 1041 -17.17 -0.56 32.33
N PHE A 1042 -16.40 -1.39 33.01
CA PHE A 1042 -16.55 -1.75 34.43
C PHE A 1042 -15.28 -1.40 35.22
#